data_AF-A0A524NBX0-F1
#
_entry.id   AF-A0A524NBX0-F1
#
_cell.length_a   1.000
_cell.length_b   1.000
_cell.length_c   1.000
_cell.angle_alpha   90.00
_cell.angle_beta   90.00
_cell.angle_gamma   90.00
#
_symmetry.space_group_name_H-M   'P 1'
#
loop_
_entity.id
_entity.type
_entity.pdbx_description
1 polymer ?
#
loop_
_entity_poly.entity_id
_entity_poly.type
_entity_poly.pdbx_seq_one_letter_code
_entity_poly.pdbx_strand_id
1 'polypeptide(L)'
;MGMPTWWDERRYGLFVRSSVASVPAWSPIGEYSDWYRSHMGDDVTDVRLHPRPMVEVLAHHRDRWGHIDTYDDFLPLLTYDAFDAEAWARLAVDAGAGYSVLVGKHHDGWAWWDAPNTDRTTLHGGPKRNVLAEYAAACERNGIVFGTYYSLLDWGDPRHPGDDYVDEALHPHVVDLVERYGASMLWGDGHWGHGPEHWRTRELLDRIWAIDPEIVVNDRWWAADDHGPDGRPRTVQTFEYETPGDIVEGPWELCRGLGSSFCLNRAERAEHHLSGHGIVALLTEVVSKGGHLLLDVGPDADGTIPGLQAAPLRDAGRWIRRFESLLNGSKPWRTWGNEHVRYLDVAGTPHAIDVHGHTRFAELGAECCRVESVELLGPTPGDTETIRFHQDDDALHLDLPRLHSERRERGVDDIRVYRIVYSDNEQPSALFLPEPRVPIALAPLMRDVSPGDIVQLGDGVYTGPVTVPRGAVVRGLGGHRTVIDGGGATAVTLQGAARLEHLSVTGGPAGDAWSPPPTVEIIGPSATVLGCRIDGHVVARSSDALVRATAASGIVADGVDRLSVSRCQLSGMRWDVGVHLIGGSGHEIDSSELTDHLCAIRVSDATAVVVRGNNITARWWGIHLERTEGAHVHGNFVNHTMRGVDIDGGSQALVDGNAVCDGDSGCVAQSGASECDVSGNRWERCRIGVLQWEAPGLRLHANEAIDLHDTALVTGP
;
A
#
# COMPACT_ATOMS: atom_id res chain seq x y z
N MET A 1 -7.46 -30.83 0.68
CA MET A 1 -6.03 -30.77 0.31
C MET A 1 -5.55 -29.33 0.41
N GLY A 2 -4.24 -29.07 0.49
CA GLY A 2 -3.67 -27.72 0.51
C GLY A 2 -3.55 -27.11 -0.90
N MET A 3 -2.79 -26.01 -1.02
CA MET A 3 -2.43 -25.39 -2.31
C MET A 3 -1.75 -26.40 -3.26
N PRO A 4 -1.79 -26.17 -4.60
CA PRO A 4 -1.11 -27.05 -5.54
C PRO A 4 0.40 -27.02 -5.31
N THR A 5 1.09 -28.12 -5.62
CA THR A 5 2.52 -28.29 -5.30
C THR A 5 3.39 -27.16 -5.85
N TRP A 6 3.10 -26.66 -7.05
CA TRP A 6 3.87 -25.57 -7.66
C TRP A 6 3.80 -24.28 -6.83
N TRP A 7 2.69 -24.03 -6.13
CA TRP A 7 2.52 -22.83 -5.28
C TRP A 7 3.53 -22.88 -4.14
N ASP A 8 3.56 -23.98 -3.39
CA ASP A 8 4.46 -24.12 -2.25
C ASP A 8 5.95 -24.12 -2.67
N GLU A 9 6.25 -24.53 -3.90
CA GLU A 9 7.60 -24.62 -4.46
C GLU A 9 8.09 -23.34 -5.16
N ARG A 10 7.26 -22.30 -5.33
CA ARG A 10 7.61 -21.11 -6.13
C ARG A 10 7.15 -19.82 -5.44
N ARG A 11 8.04 -19.17 -4.67
CA ARG A 11 7.71 -18.00 -3.84
C ARG A 11 7.71 -16.65 -4.55
N TYR A 12 8.16 -16.60 -5.81
CA TYR A 12 8.33 -15.37 -6.56
C TYR A 12 7.74 -15.49 -7.97
N GLY A 13 6.93 -14.51 -8.36
CA GLY A 13 6.28 -14.39 -9.65
C GLY A 13 6.58 -13.07 -10.36
N LEU A 14 6.54 -13.09 -11.69
CA LEU A 14 6.61 -11.91 -12.54
C LEU A 14 5.23 -11.55 -13.08
N PHE A 15 4.71 -10.38 -12.75
CA PHE A 15 3.49 -9.84 -13.34
C PHE A 15 3.85 -9.02 -14.59
N VAL A 16 3.17 -9.22 -15.70
CA VAL A 16 3.36 -8.45 -16.93
C VAL A 16 2.10 -7.66 -17.27
N ARG A 17 2.19 -6.33 -17.18
CA ARG A 17 1.09 -5.39 -17.39
C ARG A 17 0.98 -4.97 -18.85
N SER A 18 0.31 -5.78 -19.68
CA SER A 18 -0.05 -5.37 -21.04
C SER A 18 -1.28 -4.47 -21.03
N SER A 19 -1.16 -3.25 -21.56
CA SER A 19 -2.24 -2.26 -21.64
C SER A 19 -2.05 -1.30 -22.82
N VAL A 20 -3.14 -0.78 -23.39
CA VAL A 20 -3.08 0.31 -24.39
C VAL A 20 -2.46 1.58 -23.77
N ALA A 21 -2.57 1.75 -22.45
CA ALA A 21 -1.95 2.83 -21.70
C ALA A 21 -0.42 2.84 -21.79
N SER A 22 0.22 1.77 -22.29
CA SER A 22 1.67 1.74 -22.60
C SER A 22 2.06 2.71 -23.73
N VAL A 23 1.09 3.19 -24.52
CA VAL A 23 1.35 4.24 -25.52
C VAL A 23 1.59 5.59 -24.86
N PRO A 24 0.63 6.19 -24.12
CA PRO A 24 0.92 7.42 -23.38
C PRO A 24 1.95 7.18 -22.26
N ALA A 25 1.87 6.03 -21.59
CA ALA A 25 2.76 5.54 -20.53
C ALA A 25 3.09 6.62 -19.50
N TRP A 26 2.04 7.24 -18.94
CA TRP A 26 2.19 8.45 -18.16
C TRP A 26 1.12 8.60 -17.08
N SER A 27 1.57 8.92 -15.88
CA SER A 27 0.76 9.41 -14.76
C SER A 27 1.67 10.25 -13.87
N PRO A 28 1.12 11.06 -12.95
CA PRO A 28 1.91 11.63 -11.86
C PRO A 28 2.71 10.56 -11.11
N ILE A 29 3.90 10.91 -10.63
CA ILE A 29 4.70 10.01 -9.78
C ILE A 29 3.88 9.68 -8.51
N GLY A 30 3.69 8.39 -8.23
CA GLY A 30 2.81 7.92 -7.15
C GLY A 30 1.42 7.45 -7.60
N GLU A 31 1.11 7.56 -8.90
CA GLU A 31 -0.18 7.16 -9.49
C GLU A 31 -0.02 6.13 -10.62
N TYR A 32 -1.06 5.35 -10.87
CA TYR A 32 -1.12 4.27 -11.82
C TYR A 32 -1.35 4.77 -13.25
N SER A 33 -0.44 4.44 -14.16
CA SER A 33 -0.52 4.89 -15.56
C SER A 33 -1.51 4.07 -16.40
N ASP A 34 -1.86 2.85 -16.01
CA ASP A 34 -2.90 2.02 -16.63
C ASP A 34 -4.33 2.52 -16.39
N TRP A 35 -4.49 3.54 -15.53
CA TRP A 35 -5.74 4.27 -15.32
C TRP A 35 -5.91 5.49 -16.21
N TYR A 36 -5.01 5.70 -17.19
CA TYR A 36 -4.98 6.88 -18.07
C TYR A 36 -6.35 7.26 -18.65
N ARG A 37 -7.11 6.28 -19.14
CA ARG A 37 -8.48 6.49 -19.67
C ARG A 37 -9.38 7.22 -18.68
N SER A 38 -9.41 6.74 -17.44
CA SER A 38 -10.19 7.33 -16.35
C SER A 38 -9.64 8.72 -15.96
N HIS A 39 -8.31 8.89 -15.94
CA HIS A 39 -7.67 10.15 -15.58
C HIS A 39 -7.88 11.26 -16.62
N MET A 40 -8.14 10.92 -17.88
CA MET A 40 -8.56 11.89 -18.92
C MET A 40 -9.95 12.46 -18.68
N GLY A 41 -10.71 11.93 -17.71
CA GLY A 41 -12.07 12.38 -17.41
C GLY A 41 -13.15 11.67 -18.23
N ASP A 42 -12.85 10.53 -18.84
CA ASP A 42 -13.88 9.67 -19.42
C ASP A 42 -14.92 9.31 -18.35
N ASP A 43 -16.21 9.39 -18.71
CA ASP A 43 -17.31 8.97 -17.85
C ASP A 43 -17.37 7.44 -17.78
N VAL A 44 -16.57 6.88 -16.88
CA VAL A 44 -16.46 5.44 -16.65
C VAL A 44 -16.96 5.06 -15.25
N THR A 45 -17.70 3.96 -15.18
CA THR A 45 -18.34 3.46 -13.95
C THR A 45 -17.32 2.76 -13.05
N ASP A 46 -17.72 2.58 -11.78
CA ASP A 46 -17.03 1.72 -10.80
C ASP A 46 -15.57 2.10 -10.51
N VAL A 47 -15.16 3.32 -10.86
CA VAL A 47 -13.90 3.88 -10.40
C VAL A 47 -14.08 4.34 -8.97
N ARG A 48 -13.41 3.62 -8.08
CA ARG A 48 -13.19 4.05 -6.71
C ARG A 48 -11.76 4.52 -6.57
N LEU A 49 -11.57 5.42 -5.61
CA LEU A 49 -10.28 5.84 -5.09
C LEU A 49 -9.53 6.80 -6.02
N HIS A 50 -9.45 6.63 -7.35
CA HIS A 50 -8.61 7.51 -8.19
C HIS A 50 -9.16 8.95 -8.37
N PRO A 51 -8.28 9.98 -8.38
CA PRO A 51 -8.69 11.36 -8.71
C PRO A 51 -9.14 11.46 -10.18
N ARG A 52 -10.27 12.12 -10.45
CA ARG A 52 -10.80 12.26 -11.82
C ARG A 52 -11.53 13.58 -12.08
N PRO A 53 -11.26 14.26 -13.21
CA PRO A 53 -10.07 14.07 -14.04
C PRO A 53 -8.80 14.45 -13.27
N MET A 54 -7.62 14.00 -13.73
CA MET A 54 -6.35 14.48 -13.18
C MET A 54 -5.81 15.60 -14.06
N VAL A 55 -5.71 16.81 -13.52
CA VAL A 55 -5.22 17.98 -14.28
C VAL A 55 -3.78 17.81 -14.79
N GLU A 56 -2.96 17.02 -14.11
CA GLU A 56 -1.63 16.63 -14.58
C GLU A 56 -1.72 15.79 -15.86
N VAL A 57 -2.64 14.82 -15.90
CA VAL A 57 -2.88 13.97 -17.08
C VAL A 57 -3.49 14.78 -18.21
N LEU A 58 -4.43 15.68 -17.92
CA LEU A 58 -4.99 16.59 -18.91
C LEU A 58 -3.91 17.51 -19.51
N ALA A 59 -3.01 18.05 -18.68
CA ALA A 59 -1.89 18.87 -19.15
C ALA A 59 -0.95 18.06 -20.07
N HIS A 60 -0.56 16.86 -19.63
CA HIS A 60 0.26 15.97 -20.45
C HIS A 60 -0.42 15.61 -21.78
N HIS A 61 -1.71 15.27 -21.73
CA HIS A 61 -2.50 14.89 -22.89
C HIS A 61 -2.60 16.04 -23.89
N ARG A 62 -2.93 17.25 -23.42
CA ARG A 62 -2.96 18.45 -24.27
C ARG A 62 -1.61 18.67 -24.98
N ASP A 63 -0.50 18.53 -24.25
CA ASP A 63 0.82 18.90 -24.76
C ASP A 63 1.44 17.85 -25.68
N ARG A 64 1.14 16.56 -25.49
CA ARG A 64 1.73 15.45 -26.25
C ARG A 64 0.78 14.76 -27.21
N TRP A 65 -0.50 14.75 -26.86
CA TRP A 65 -1.52 13.90 -27.46
C TRP A 65 -2.77 14.68 -27.89
N GLY A 66 -2.74 16.00 -28.02
CA GLY A 66 -3.91 16.81 -28.41
C GLY A 66 -4.51 16.52 -29.80
N HIS A 67 -4.04 15.48 -30.50
CA HIS A 67 -4.59 14.91 -31.73
C HIS A 67 -5.32 13.57 -31.50
N ILE A 68 -5.31 13.06 -30.28
CA ILE A 68 -6.02 11.88 -29.79
C ILE A 68 -7.27 12.42 -29.11
N ASP A 69 -8.45 12.06 -29.62
CA ASP A 69 -9.72 12.58 -29.09
C ASP A 69 -10.29 11.66 -28.01
N THR A 70 -10.09 10.35 -28.16
CA THR A 70 -10.56 9.32 -27.23
C THR A 70 -9.44 8.34 -26.90
N TYR A 71 -9.54 7.66 -25.74
CA TYR A 71 -8.50 6.70 -25.32
C TYR A 71 -8.23 5.60 -26.37
N ASP A 72 -9.25 5.14 -27.09
CA ASP A 72 -9.09 4.08 -28.09
C ASP A 72 -8.32 4.55 -29.34
N ASP A 73 -8.18 5.87 -29.57
CA ASP A 73 -7.37 6.41 -30.66
C ASP A 73 -5.86 6.18 -30.43
N PHE A 74 -5.44 5.74 -29.23
CA PHE A 74 -4.08 5.26 -28.98
C PHE A 74 -3.81 3.88 -29.57
N LEU A 75 -4.85 3.06 -29.82
CA LEU A 75 -4.68 1.68 -30.23
C LEU A 75 -3.83 1.49 -31.50
N PRO A 76 -3.94 2.31 -32.57
CA PRO A 76 -3.07 2.21 -33.74
C PRO A 76 -1.59 2.50 -33.48
N LEU A 77 -1.25 3.14 -32.36
CA LEU A 77 0.11 3.47 -31.94
C LEU A 77 0.75 2.36 -31.08
N LEU A 78 -0.02 1.35 -30.68
CA LEU A 78 0.44 0.16 -29.97
C LEU A 78 0.90 -0.89 -30.99
N THR A 79 2.21 -0.96 -31.26
CA THR A 79 2.75 -1.72 -32.40
C THR A 79 3.21 -3.13 -32.05
N TYR A 80 3.88 -3.32 -30.90
CA TYR A 80 4.49 -4.60 -30.51
C TYR A 80 5.44 -5.20 -31.57
N ASP A 81 6.07 -4.34 -32.37
CA ASP A 81 6.99 -4.72 -33.43
C ASP A 81 8.33 -5.27 -32.91
N ALA A 82 8.69 -4.96 -31.67
CA ALA A 82 9.83 -5.51 -30.95
C ALA A 82 9.44 -6.54 -29.88
N PHE A 83 8.17 -6.95 -29.81
CA PHE A 83 7.69 -7.96 -28.86
C PHE A 83 8.29 -9.34 -29.15
N ASP A 84 8.91 -9.92 -28.11
CA ASP A 84 9.41 -11.29 -28.07
C ASP A 84 8.96 -11.98 -26.76
N ALA A 85 8.01 -12.90 -26.89
CA ALA A 85 7.50 -13.71 -25.78
C ALA A 85 8.60 -14.51 -25.08
N GLU A 86 9.60 -14.97 -25.83
CA GLU A 86 10.74 -15.72 -25.29
C GLU A 86 11.65 -14.81 -24.47
N ALA A 87 11.82 -13.55 -24.88
CA ALA A 87 12.57 -12.57 -24.11
C ALA A 87 11.89 -12.24 -22.77
N TRP A 88 10.56 -12.13 -22.76
CA TRP A 88 9.80 -11.93 -21.52
C TRP A 88 9.92 -13.15 -20.59
N ALA A 89 9.74 -14.37 -21.10
CA ALA A 89 9.85 -15.58 -20.28
C ALA A 89 11.28 -15.77 -19.73
N ARG A 90 12.30 -15.45 -20.53
CA ARG A 90 13.70 -15.43 -20.06
C ARG A 90 13.95 -14.37 -19.00
N LEU A 91 13.29 -13.21 -19.06
CA LEU A 91 13.39 -12.23 -17.98
C LEU A 91 12.85 -12.77 -16.66
N ALA A 92 11.73 -13.52 -16.67
CA ALA A 92 11.20 -14.17 -15.48
C ALA A 92 12.23 -15.15 -14.88
N VAL A 93 12.84 -16.01 -15.71
CA VAL A 93 13.94 -16.91 -15.30
C VAL A 93 15.15 -16.12 -14.77
N ASP A 94 15.54 -15.06 -15.48
CA ASP A 94 16.65 -14.18 -15.09
C ASP A 94 16.37 -13.37 -13.81
N ALA A 95 15.11 -13.23 -13.41
CA ALA A 95 14.71 -12.64 -12.13
C ALA A 95 14.66 -13.69 -11.00
N GLY A 96 14.60 -14.99 -11.35
CA GLY A 96 14.39 -16.09 -10.40
C GLY A 96 12.92 -16.32 -10.07
N ALA A 97 12.00 -15.84 -10.90
CA ALA A 97 10.57 -16.09 -10.75
C ALA A 97 10.22 -17.51 -11.21
N GLY A 98 9.34 -18.18 -10.47
CA GLY A 98 8.83 -19.50 -10.81
C GLY A 98 7.50 -19.47 -11.57
N TYR A 99 6.72 -18.39 -11.46
CA TYR A 99 5.46 -18.24 -12.17
C TYR A 99 5.35 -16.84 -12.77
N SER A 100 4.44 -16.66 -13.72
CA SER A 100 4.16 -15.36 -14.29
C SER A 100 2.67 -15.18 -14.55
N VAL A 101 2.18 -13.98 -14.28
CA VAL A 101 0.80 -13.56 -14.55
C VAL A 101 0.85 -12.51 -15.66
N LEU A 102 0.16 -12.73 -16.77
CA LEU A 102 0.00 -11.71 -17.82
C LEU A 102 -1.38 -11.06 -17.70
N VAL A 103 -1.49 -9.75 -17.92
CA VAL A 103 -2.78 -9.08 -18.04
C VAL A 103 -3.49 -9.51 -19.33
N GLY A 104 -4.45 -10.42 -19.18
CA GLY A 104 -5.32 -10.81 -20.28
C GLY A 104 -6.26 -9.67 -20.68
N LYS A 105 -6.89 -9.02 -19.70
CA LYS A 105 -7.77 -7.86 -19.92
C LYS A 105 -7.74 -6.93 -18.70
N HIS A 106 -7.46 -5.64 -18.91
CA HIS A 106 -7.53 -4.60 -17.88
C HIS A 106 -8.89 -3.87 -17.91
N HIS A 107 -9.07 -2.87 -17.03
CA HIS A 107 -10.30 -2.07 -16.95
C HIS A 107 -10.66 -1.34 -18.26
N ASP A 108 -9.67 -1.06 -19.12
CA ASP A 108 -9.89 -0.42 -20.41
C ASP A 108 -10.64 -1.30 -21.44
N GLY A 109 -10.81 -2.59 -21.13
CA GLY A 109 -11.64 -3.52 -21.90
C GLY A 109 -10.95 -4.19 -23.07
N TRP A 110 -9.66 -3.94 -23.31
CA TRP A 110 -8.95 -4.56 -24.44
C TRP A 110 -8.42 -5.95 -24.05
N ALA A 111 -8.90 -6.99 -24.73
CA ALA A 111 -8.41 -8.35 -24.53
C ALA A 111 -7.11 -8.61 -25.32
N TRP A 112 -6.14 -9.23 -24.66
CA TRP A 112 -4.81 -9.58 -25.18
C TRP A 112 -4.73 -11.00 -25.80
N TRP A 113 -5.90 -11.60 -26.02
CA TRP A 113 -6.09 -12.87 -26.70
C TRP A 113 -7.35 -12.83 -27.59
N ASP A 114 -7.58 -13.91 -28.34
CA ASP A 114 -8.77 -14.12 -29.18
C ASP A 114 -10.03 -14.40 -28.33
N ALA A 115 -10.46 -13.43 -27.53
CA ALA A 115 -11.55 -13.58 -26.57
C ALA A 115 -12.91 -13.88 -27.25
N PRO A 116 -13.70 -14.84 -26.74
CA PRO A 116 -14.99 -15.16 -27.35
C PRO A 116 -16.01 -14.02 -27.17
N ASN A 117 -16.93 -13.88 -28.12
CA ASN A 117 -18.07 -12.93 -28.06
C ASN A 117 -17.69 -11.43 -27.99
N THR A 118 -16.50 -11.05 -28.46
CA THR A 118 -16.09 -9.66 -28.59
C THR A 118 -15.10 -9.47 -29.74
N ASP A 119 -15.22 -8.36 -30.47
CA ASP A 119 -14.20 -7.90 -31.42
C ASP A 119 -13.20 -6.93 -30.76
N ARG A 120 -13.40 -6.57 -29.48
CA ARG A 120 -12.53 -5.65 -28.71
C ARG A 120 -11.28 -6.38 -28.20
N THR A 121 -10.48 -6.85 -29.15
CA THR A 121 -9.24 -7.57 -28.89
C THR A 121 -8.08 -6.92 -29.65
N THR A 122 -6.87 -7.11 -29.12
CA THR A 122 -5.61 -6.71 -29.78
C THR A 122 -5.28 -7.55 -31.02
N LEU A 123 -6.13 -8.51 -31.39
CA LEU A 123 -6.04 -9.23 -32.67
C LEU A 123 -6.76 -8.48 -33.79
N HIS A 124 -7.85 -7.78 -33.47
CA HIS A 124 -8.62 -7.00 -34.43
C HIS A 124 -8.15 -5.53 -34.51
N GLY A 125 -7.55 -5.00 -33.44
CA GLY A 125 -6.92 -3.69 -33.40
C GLY A 125 -5.49 -3.72 -32.85
N GLY A 126 -4.73 -2.63 -33.02
CA GLY A 126 -3.36 -2.51 -32.49
C GLY A 126 -2.38 -3.53 -33.08
N PRO A 127 -1.72 -4.37 -32.27
CA PRO A 127 -0.60 -5.21 -32.71
C PRO A 127 -1.02 -6.40 -33.58
N LYS A 128 -2.32 -6.71 -33.68
CA LYS A 128 -2.89 -7.81 -34.48
C LYS A 128 -2.25 -9.17 -34.17
N ARG A 129 -2.01 -9.42 -32.88
CA ARG A 129 -1.21 -10.54 -32.38
C ARG A 129 -1.83 -11.11 -31.11
N ASN A 130 -1.79 -12.43 -30.96
CA ASN A 130 -2.24 -13.10 -29.73
C ASN A 130 -1.05 -13.20 -28.75
N VAL A 131 -0.75 -12.07 -28.10
CA VAL A 131 0.37 -11.94 -27.16
C VAL A 131 0.26 -12.94 -26.02
N LEU A 132 -0.96 -13.17 -25.51
CA LEU A 132 -1.22 -14.11 -24.43
C LEU A 132 -0.84 -15.54 -24.81
N ALA A 133 -1.28 -16.02 -25.98
CA ALA A 133 -0.95 -17.36 -26.45
C ALA A 133 0.56 -17.58 -26.59
N GLU A 134 1.25 -16.60 -27.18
CA GLU A 134 2.68 -16.68 -27.42
C GLU A 134 3.48 -16.68 -26.12
N TYR A 135 3.05 -15.86 -25.15
CA TYR A 135 3.68 -15.80 -23.83
C TYR A 135 3.39 -17.05 -23.00
N ALA A 136 2.16 -17.57 -22.99
CA ALA A 136 1.83 -18.84 -22.33
C ALA A 136 2.73 -19.98 -22.84
N ALA A 137 2.89 -20.10 -24.16
CA ALA A 137 3.77 -21.10 -24.76
C ALA A 137 5.26 -20.85 -24.43
N ALA A 138 5.69 -19.61 -24.29
CA ALA A 138 7.06 -19.28 -23.87
C ALA A 138 7.32 -19.62 -22.40
N CYS A 139 6.35 -19.37 -21.52
CA CYS A 139 6.39 -19.78 -20.12
C CYS A 139 6.55 -21.29 -20.00
N GLU A 140 5.75 -22.08 -20.72
CA GLU A 140 5.84 -23.54 -20.74
C GLU A 140 7.26 -24.01 -21.13
N ARG A 141 7.82 -23.47 -22.23
CA ARG A 141 9.18 -23.82 -22.69
C ARG A 141 10.27 -23.47 -21.70
N ASN A 142 10.06 -22.46 -20.86
CA ASN A 142 11.02 -21.97 -19.87
C ASN A 142 10.72 -22.49 -18.45
N GLY A 143 9.75 -23.40 -18.28
CA GLY A 143 9.41 -23.98 -16.97
C GLY A 143 8.71 -23.01 -16.01
N ILE A 144 8.16 -21.90 -16.52
CA ILE A 144 7.39 -20.91 -15.76
C ILE A 144 5.92 -21.33 -15.74
N VAL A 145 5.32 -21.38 -14.55
CA VAL A 145 3.87 -21.61 -14.43
C VAL A 145 3.15 -20.36 -14.93
N PHE A 146 2.26 -20.53 -15.90
CA PHE A 146 1.52 -19.45 -16.50
C PHE A 146 0.20 -19.20 -15.77
N GLY A 147 -0.04 -17.95 -15.41
CA GLY A 147 -1.32 -17.43 -14.93
C GLY A 147 -1.75 -16.22 -15.75
N THR A 148 -2.98 -15.78 -15.54
CA THR A 148 -3.51 -14.59 -16.22
C THR A 148 -4.32 -13.74 -15.26
N TYR A 149 -4.21 -12.44 -15.46
CA TYR A 149 -5.07 -11.46 -14.81
C TYR A 149 -6.29 -11.17 -15.67
N TYR A 150 -7.42 -10.96 -15.01
CA TYR A 150 -8.66 -10.53 -15.66
C TYR A 150 -9.39 -9.50 -14.80
N SER A 151 -9.70 -8.35 -15.39
CA SER A 151 -10.56 -7.39 -14.73
C SER A 151 -12.05 -7.72 -14.89
N LEU A 152 -12.76 -7.75 -13.77
CA LEU A 152 -14.22 -7.82 -13.73
C LEU A 152 -14.86 -6.53 -14.26
N LEU A 153 -14.17 -5.38 -14.17
CA LEU A 153 -14.59 -4.13 -14.79
C LEU A 153 -14.26 -4.12 -16.28
N ASP A 154 -15.09 -3.44 -17.07
CA ASP A 154 -14.85 -3.24 -18.49
C ASP A 154 -15.45 -1.93 -18.97
N TRP A 155 -14.64 -0.87 -18.99
CA TRP A 155 -15.07 0.44 -19.47
C TRP A 155 -15.26 0.47 -20.99
N GLY A 156 -14.79 -0.55 -21.71
CA GLY A 156 -14.85 -0.64 -23.16
C GLY A 156 -16.05 -1.41 -23.70
N ASP A 157 -16.71 -2.20 -22.85
CA ASP A 157 -17.88 -3.00 -23.22
C ASP A 157 -19.18 -2.28 -22.82
N PRO A 158 -20.04 -1.90 -23.79
CA PRO A 158 -21.29 -1.20 -23.49
C PRO A 158 -22.30 -2.04 -22.70
N ARG A 159 -22.11 -3.37 -22.63
CA ARG A 159 -22.91 -4.25 -21.78
C ARG A 159 -22.56 -4.08 -20.31
N HIS A 160 -21.36 -3.62 -19.96
CA HIS A 160 -20.94 -3.45 -18.58
C HIS A 160 -21.74 -2.33 -17.88
N PRO A 161 -22.24 -2.52 -16.64
CA PRO A 161 -22.13 -3.70 -15.77
C PRO A 161 -23.42 -4.54 -15.74
N GLY A 162 -24.07 -4.76 -16.87
CA GLY A 162 -25.28 -5.57 -16.99
C GLY A 162 -25.04 -7.08 -16.86
N ASP A 163 -26.11 -7.82 -16.59
CA ASP A 163 -26.10 -9.28 -16.54
C ASP A 163 -25.66 -9.90 -17.88
N ASP A 164 -25.93 -9.24 -19.00
CA ASP A 164 -25.49 -9.62 -20.34
C ASP A 164 -23.96 -9.54 -20.50
N TYR A 165 -23.29 -8.58 -19.85
CA TYR A 165 -21.82 -8.58 -19.78
C TYR A 165 -21.30 -9.81 -19.01
N VAL A 166 -21.94 -10.15 -17.89
CA VAL A 166 -21.55 -11.32 -17.07
C VAL A 166 -21.68 -12.60 -17.89
N ASP A 167 -22.82 -12.78 -18.56
CA ASP A 167 -23.20 -14.00 -19.28
C ASP A 167 -22.48 -14.16 -20.62
N GLU A 168 -22.27 -13.07 -21.35
CA GLU A 168 -21.75 -13.12 -22.72
C GLU A 168 -20.27 -12.80 -22.82
N ALA A 169 -19.69 -12.05 -21.87
CA ALA A 169 -18.28 -11.68 -21.87
C ALA A 169 -17.52 -12.27 -20.68
N LEU A 170 -17.81 -11.84 -19.45
CA LEU A 170 -17.00 -12.19 -18.27
C LEU A 170 -16.82 -13.69 -18.07
N HIS A 171 -17.92 -14.44 -17.98
CA HIS A 171 -17.85 -15.89 -17.74
C HIS A 171 -17.22 -16.63 -18.93
N PRO A 172 -17.65 -16.41 -20.20
CA PRO A 172 -17.01 -17.01 -21.36
C PRO A 172 -15.51 -16.71 -21.46
N HIS A 173 -15.08 -15.46 -21.22
CA HIS A 173 -13.67 -15.06 -21.26
C HIS A 173 -12.84 -15.81 -20.22
N VAL A 174 -13.28 -15.85 -18.96
CA VAL A 174 -12.52 -16.47 -17.88
C VAL A 174 -12.43 -17.99 -18.07
N VAL A 175 -13.52 -18.64 -18.51
CA VAL A 175 -13.50 -20.07 -18.86
C VAL A 175 -12.54 -20.34 -20.00
N ASP A 176 -12.56 -19.51 -21.02
CA ASP A 176 -11.70 -19.65 -22.19
C ASP A 176 -10.20 -19.54 -21.88
N LEU A 177 -9.82 -18.65 -20.95
CA LEU A 177 -8.45 -18.52 -20.45
C LEU A 177 -7.93 -19.80 -19.79
N VAL A 178 -8.79 -20.54 -19.11
CA VAL A 178 -8.43 -21.83 -18.49
C VAL A 178 -8.45 -22.95 -19.51
N GLU A 179 -9.52 -23.07 -20.30
CA GLU A 179 -9.71 -24.18 -21.23
C GLU A 179 -8.73 -24.16 -22.41
N ARG A 180 -8.51 -23.01 -23.06
CA ARG A 180 -7.67 -22.92 -24.28
C ARG A 180 -6.22 -22.56 -23.99
N TYR A 181 -5.97 -21.76 -22.95
CA TYR A 181 -4.63 -21.21 -22.68
C TYR A 181 -3.95 -21.81 -21.44
N GLY A 182 -4.63 -22.69 -20.70
CA GLY A 182 -4.02 -23.48 -19.63
C GLY A 182 -3.53 -22.65 -18.44
N ALA A 183 -4.19 -21.54 -18.13
CA ALA A 183 -3.84 -20.72 -16.98
C ALA A 183 -3.98 -21.52 -15.67
N SER A 184 -2.88 -21.63 -14.92
CA SER A 184 -2.85 -22.28 -13.58
C SER A 184 -3.20 -21.33 -12.44
N MET A 185 -3.30 -20.03 -12.74
CA MET A 185 -3.75 -18.99 -11.80
C MET A 185 -4.64 -17.97 -12.51
N LEU A 186 -5.76 -17.62 -11.89
CA LEU A 186 -6.61 -16.50 -12.28
C LEU A 186 -6.51 -15.36 -11.24
N TRP A 187 -5.87 -14.28 -11.65
CA TRP A 187 -5.73 -13.09 -10.83
C TRP A 187 -6.87 -12.11 -11.13
N GLY A 188 -7.90 -12.07 -10.29
CA GLY A 188 -9.08 -11.24 -10.46
C GLY A 188 -8.85 -9.82 -9.94
N ASP A 189 -9.59 -8.86 -10.49
CA ASP A 189 -9.53 -7.47 -10.01
C ASP A 189 -10.75 -6.66 -10.45
N GLY A 190 -11.02 -5.54 -9.78
CA GLY A 190 -12.24 -4.76 -10.04
C GLY A 190 -13.49 -5.27 -9.31
N HIS A 191 -13.31 -6.25 -8.43
CA HIS A 191 -14.37 -6.86 -7.63
C HIS A 191 -15.18 -5.87 -6.77
N TRP A 192 -14.63 -4.69 -6.47
CA TRP A 192 -15.33 -3.65 -5.71
C TRP A 192 -16.52 -3.02 -6.46
N GLY A 193 -16.61 -3.18 -7.78
CA GLY A 193 -17.71 -2.62 -8.57
C GLY A 193 -19.06 -3.19 -8.13
N HIS A 194 -19.13 -4.51 -7.94
CA HIS A 194 -20.36 -5.20 -7.57
C HIS A 194 -20.12 -6.39 -6.62
N GLY A 195 -21.19 -6.87 -5.99
CA GLY A 195 -21.14 -8.02 -5.08
C GLY A 195 -21.05 -9.38 -5.79
N PRO A 196 -20.70 -10.46 -5.06
CA PRO A 196 -20.55 -11.81 -5.61
C PRO A 196 -21.80 -12.34 -6.32
N GLU A 197 -22.99 -11.89 -5.93
CA GLU A 197 -24.27 -12.26 -6.54
C GLU A 197 -24.41 -11.71 -7.96
N HIS A 198 -24.01 -10.45 -8.17
CA HIS A 198 -24.04 -9.84 -9.49
C HIS A 198 -23.00 -10.49 -10.42
N TRP A 199 -21.77 -10.69 -9.92
CA TRP A 199 -20.72 -11.38 -10.67
C TRP A 199 -20.99 -12.87 -10.89
N ARG A 200 -21.99 -13.45 -10.20
CA ARG A 200 -22.30 -14.88 -10.19
C ARG A 200 -21.05 -15.71 -9.91
N THR A 201 -20.30 -15.26 -8.93
CA THR A 201 -18.95 -15.77 -8.60
C THR A 201 -18.92 -17.27 -8.41
N ARG A 202 -19.88 -17.81 -7.63
CA ARG A 202 -19.96 -19.26 -7.38
C ARG A 202 -20.11 -20.05 -8.67
N GLU A 203 -21.01 -19.63 -9.55
CA GLU A 203 -21.26 -20.30 -10.82
C GLU A 203 -20.00 -20.32 -11.70
N LEU A 204 -19.31 -19.18 -11.80
CA LEU A 204 -18.06 -19.09 -12.57
C LEU A 204 -16.99 -20.03 -12.00
N LEU A 205 -16.73 -19.94 -10.69
CA LEU A 205 -15.67 -20.70 -10.06
C LEU A 205 -15.94 -22.22 -10.05
N ASP A 206 -17.20 -22.63 -9.89
CA ASP A 206 -17.59 -24.05 -10.02
C ASP A 206 -17.28 -24.60 -11.42
N ARG A 207 -17.48 -23.79 -12.48
CA ARG A 207 -17.12 -24.18 -13.85
C ARG A 207 -15.60 -24.28 -14.03
N ILE A 208 -14.87 -23.29 -13.54
CA ILE A 208 -13.41 -23.23 -13.63
C ILE A 208 -12.75 -24.41 -12.92
N TRP A 209 -13.16 -24.72 -11.69
CA TRP A 209 -12.61 -25.86 -10.95
C TRP A 209 -13.09 -27.22 -11.47
N ALA A 210 -14.19 -27.27 -12.23
CA ALA A 210 -14.57 -28.48 -12.96
C ALA A 210 -13.65 -28.75 -14.16
N ILE A 211 -13.02 -27.72 -14.73
CA ILE A 211 -12.02 -27.83 -15.81
C ILE A 211 -10.66 -28.18 -15.22
N ASP A 212 -10.20 -27.40 -14.23
CA ASP A 212 -8.93 -27.61 -13.53
C ASP A 212 -9.13 -27.50 -12.00
N PRO A 213 -9.14 -28.63 -11.27
CA PRO A 213 -9.30 -28.62 -9.82
C PRO A 213 -8.06 -28.10 -9.06
N GLU A 214 -6.94 -27.83 -9.73
CA GLU A 214 -5.71 -27.30 -9.13
C GLU A 214 -5.52 -25.79 -9.30
N ILE A 215 -6.34 -25.14 -10.14
CA ILE A 215 -6.21 -23.71 -10.43
C ILE A 215 -6.34 -22.85 -9.17
N VAL A 216 -5.43 -21.88 -9.07
CA VAL A 216 -5.38 -20.89 -7.98
C VAL A 216 -6.17 -19.65 -8.37
N VAL A 217 -6.92 -19.09 -7.43
CA VAL A 217 -7.61 -17.81 -7.60
C VAL A 217 -7.19 -16.88 -6.46
N ASN A 218 -7.18 -15.57 -6.67
CA ASN A 218 -7.02 -14.63 -5.57
C ASN A 218 -8.36 -14.31 -4.89
N ASP A 219 -8.30 -13.61 -3.76
CA ASP A 219 -9.44 -13.14 -2.97
C ASP A 219 -10.31 -12.08 -3.69
N ARG A 220 -9.77 -11.46 -4.74
CA ARG A 220 -10.46 -10.48 -5.60
C ARG A 220 -11.44 -11.11 -6.61
N TRP A 221 -11.86 -12.35 -6.40
CA TRP A 221 -13.01 -12.96 -7.08
C TRP A 221 -14.25 -13.02 -6.19
N TRP A 222 -14.21 -12.57 -4.92
CA TRP A 222 -15.26 -12.84 -3.92
C TRP A 222 -15.52 -14.33 -3.65
N ALA A 223 -14.48 -15.17 -3.77
CA ALA A 223 -14.59 -16.59 -3.46
C ALA A 223 -14.86 -16.78 -1.95
N ALA A 224 -15.90 -17.56 -1.59
CA ALA A 224 -16.20 -17.90 -0.21
C ALA A 224 -15.53 -19.23 0.21
N ASP A 225 -15.33 -19.42 1.51
CA ASP A 225 -14.62 -20.57 2.10
C ASP A 225 -15.19 -21.94 1.72
N ASP A 226 -16.45 -22.03 1.29
CA ASP A 226 -17.13 -23.27 0.90
C ASP A 226 -17.20 -23.47 -0.63
N HIS A 227 -16.56 -22.61 -1.42
CA HIS A 227 -16.43 -22.78 -2.88
C HIS A 227 -15.38 -23.87 -3.22
N GLY A 228 -15.47 -24.53 -4.38
CA GLY A 228 -14.42 -25.42 -4.91
C GLY A 228 -14.58 -26.94 -4.68
N PRO A 229 -13.67 -27.77 -5.24
CA PRO A 229 -13.85 -29.23 -5.41
C PRO A 229 -14.09 -30.03 -4.13
N ASP A 230 -13.54 -29.55 -3.00
CA ASP A 230 -13.59 -30.20 -1.69
C ASP A 230 -14.35 -29.35 -0.64
N GLY A 231 -15.14 -28.36 -1.09
CA GLY A 231 -15.76 -27.37 -0.20
C GLY A 231 -14.75 -26.44 0.47
N ARG A 232 -13.60 -26.22 -0.18
CA ARG A 232 -12.58 -25.22 0.16
C ARG A 232 -11.96 -24.67 -1.12
N PRO A 233 -11.94 -23.34 -1.31
CA PRO A 233 -11.36 -22.76 -2.50
C PRO A 233 -9.84 -22.70 -2.37
N ARG A 234 -9.14 -22.75 -3.50
CA ARG A 234 -7.69 -22.48 -3.59
C ARG A 234 -7.47 -20.97 -3.70
N THR A 235 -7.96 -20.23 -2.70
CA THR A 235 -7.92 -18.77 -2.67
C THR A 235 -6.63 -18.26 -2.04
N VAL A 236 -6.04 -17.23 -2.64
CA VAL A 236 -4.88 -16.51 -2.12
C VAL A 236 -5.29 -15.11 -1.68
N GLN A 237 -5.01 -14.74 -0.44
CA GLN A 237 -5.20 -13.37 0.04
C GLN A 237 -4.23 -12.41 -0.64
N THR A 238 -4.67 -11.25 -1.12
CA THR A 238 -3.78 -10.28 -1.79
C THR A 238 -3.47 -9.07 -0.91
N PHE A 239 -2.20 -8.68 -0.90
CA PHE A 239 -1.73 -7.39 -0.39
C PHE A 239 -1.15 -6.58 -1.56
N GLU A 240 -1.23 -5.25 -1.51
CA GLU A 240 -0.75 -4.37 -2.58
C GLU A 240 0.24 -3.34 -2.03
N TYR A 241 1.45 -3.27 -2.59
CA TYR A 241 2.59 -2.42 -2.19
C TYR A 241 3.21 -2.67 -0.81
N GLU A 242 2.40 -2.90 0.22
CA GLU A 242 2.85 -3.05 1.61
C GLU A 242 2.72 -4.48 2.12
N THR A 243 3.75 -4.93 2.83
CA THR A 243 3.71 -6.22 3.52
C THR A 243 2.84 -6.13 4.77
N PRO A 244 2.16 -7.22 5.19
CA PRO A 244 1.54 -7.28 6.50
C PRO A 244 2.57 -7.00 7.63
N GLY A 245 2.12 -6.46 8.76
CA GLY A 245 3.02 -6.08 9.86
C GLY A 245 3.71 -7.25 10.57
N ASP A 246 3.14 -8.45 10.48
CA ASP A 246 3.65 -9.68 11.09
C ASP A 246 3.37 -10.90 10.19
N ILE A 247 3.74 -12.09 10.65
CA ILE A 247 3.46 -13.37 9.98
C ILE A 247 1.95 -13.55 9.81
N VAL A 248 1.53 -13.88 8.58
CA VAL A 248 0.13 -14.17 8.24
C VAL A 248 -0.03 -15.68 8.02
N GLU A 249 -1.07 -16.26 8.61
CA GLU A 249 -1.42 -17.66 8.39
C GLU A 249 -2.14 -17.86 7.05
N GLY A 250 -1.84 -18.96 6.37
CA GLY A 250 -2.47 -19.31 5.10
C GLY A 250 -1.79 -18.70 3.87
N PRO A 251 -2.29 -19.01 2.66
CA PRO A 251 -1.71 -18.54 1.41
C PRO A 251 -2.04 -17.06 1.17
N TRP A 252 -1.00 -16.25 1.00
CA TRP A 252 -1.15 -14.85 0.63
C TRP A 252 -0.03 -14.42 -0.33
N GLU A 253 -0.31 -13.39 -1.13
CA GLU A 253 0.60 -12.83 -2.13
C GLU A 253 0.63 -11.30 -2.03
N LEU A 254 1.83 -10.73 -2.03
CA LEU A 254 2.04 -9.30 -2.22
C LEU A 254 2.23 -9.00 -3.71
N CYS A 255 1.41 -8.12 -4.28
CA CYS A 255 1.63 -7.58 -5.61
C CYS A 255 2.04 -6.10 -5.58
N ARG A 256 2.92 -5.69 -6.50
CA ARG A 256 3.28 -4.27 -6.73
C ARG A 256 4.07 -4.09 -8.03
N GLY A 257 4.16 -2.86 -8.53
CA GLY A 257 5.15 -2.47 -9.52
C GLY A 257 6.58 -2.41 -8.96
N LEU A 258 7.57 -2.41 -9.85
CA LEU A 258 8.92 -1.97 -9.50
C LEU A 258 8.93 -0.50 -9.04
N GLY A 259 8.14 0.33 -9.72
CA GLY A 259 7.90 1.72 -9.38
C GLY A 259 6.69 1.91 -8.47
N SER A 260 5.99 3.02 -8.68
CA SER A 260 4.70 3.36 -8.06
C SER A 260 3.50 3.08 -8.98
N SER A 261 3.74 2.72 -10.24
CA SER A 261 2.75 2.28 -11.23
C SER A 261 2.94 0.81 -11.59
N PHE A 262 1.88 0.14 -12.03
CA PHE A 262 1.97 -1.18 -12.66
C PHE A 262 2.39 -1.06 -14.14
N CYS A 263 1.64 -0.28 -14.93
CA CYS A 263 2.05 -0.03 -16.32
C CYS A 263 3.26 0.93 -16.38
N LEU A 264 3.98 0.94 -17.50
CA LEU A 264 5.11 1.82 -17.73
C LEU A 264 4.71 3.28 -17.47
N ASN A 265 5.40 3.94 -16.55
CA ASN A 265 5.26 5.38 -16.33
C ASN A 265 6.57 6.11 -16.68
N ARG A 266 6.58 6.86 -17.77
CA ARG A 266 7.73 7.65 -18.23
C ARG A 266 8.03 8.88 -17.38
N ALA A 267 7.16 9.22 -16.43
CA ALA A 267 7.47 10.20 -15.39
C ALA A 267 8.44 9.61 -14.34
N GLU A 268 8.53 8.30 -14.21
CA GLU A 268 9.37 7.65 -13.21
C GLU A 268 10.85 7.56 -13.63
N ARG A 269 11.73 7.56 -12.63
CA ARG A 269 13.19 7.46 -12.75
C ARG A 269 13.70 6.30 -11.91
N ALA A 270 15.02 6.05 -11.98
CA ALA A 270 15.66 4.98 -11.22
C ALA A 270 15.42 5.09 -9.71
N GLU A 271 15.40 6.32 -9.16
CA GLU A 271 15.12 6.57 -7.74
C GLU A 271 13.70 6.18 -7.30
N HIS A 272 12.75 6.08 -8.22
CA HIS A 272 11.37 5.63 -7.91
C HIS A 272 11.21 4.12 -8.03
N HIS A 273 12.20 3.40 -8.58
CA HIS A 273 12.14 1.97 -8.80
C HIS A 273 12.89 1.22 -7.69
N LEU A 274 12.41 0.03 -7.36
CA LEU A 274 13.18 -0.90 -6.54
C LEU A 274 14.52 -1.23 -7.22
N SER A 275 15.61 -1.09 -6.47
CA SER A 275 16.92 -1.59 -6.86
C SER A 275 16.98 -3.12 -6.74
N GLY A 276 18.01 -3.77 -7.29
CA GLY A 276 18.20 -5.22 -7.11
C GLY A 276 18.29 -5.63 -5.63
N HIS A 277 18.95 -4.82 -4.80
CA HIS A 277 18.98 -4.99 -3.34
C HIS A 277 17.57 -4.87 -2.73
N GLY A 278 16.80 -3.86 -3.14
CA GLY A 278 15.43 -3.64 -2.67
C GLY A 278 14.49 -4.79 -3.02
N ILE A 279 14.61 -5.39 -4.20
CA ILE A 279 13.82 -6.56 -4.61
C ILE A 279 14.12 -7.77 -3.72
N VAL A 280 15.40 -8.04 -3.43
CA VAL A 280 15.77 -9.15 -2.54
C VAL A 280 15.29 -8.89 -1.10
N ALA A 281 15.47 -7.67 -0.60
CA ALA A 281 14.98 -7.27 0.71
C ALA A 281 13.47 -7.51 0.86
N LEU A 282 12.69 -7.06 -0.14
CA LEU A 282 11.25 -7.27 -0.16
C LEU A 282 10.85 -8.75 -0.24
N LEU A 283 11.46 -9.52 -1.15
CA LEU A 283 11.15 -10.94 -1.29
C LEU A 283 11.43 -11.71 0.00
N THR A 284 12.58 -11.48 0.63
CA THR A 284 12.95 -12.17 1.87
C THR A 284 12.03 -11.79 3.03
N GLU A 285 11.53 -10.55 3.07
CA GLU A 285 10.50 -10.14 4.02
C GLU A 285 9.19 -10.89 3.81
N VAL A 286 8.68 -10.87 2.58
CA VAL A 286 7.45 -11.57 2.19
C VAL A 286 7.52 -13.05 2.55
N VAL A 287 8.61 -13.73 2.19
CA VAL A 287 8.80 -15.16 2.50
C VAL A 287 8.90 -15.40 4.01
N SER A 288 9.57 -14.52 4.76
CA SER A 288 9.66 -14.63 6.23
C SER A 288 8.33 -14.42 6.94
N LYS A 289 7.38 -13.75 6.29
CA LYS A 289 5.99 -13.57 6.76
C LYS A 289 5.02 -14.63 6.18
N GLY A 290 5.53 -15.55 5.35
CA GLY A 290 4.81 -16.73 4.86
C GLY A 290 4.22 -16.61 3.46
N GLY A 291 4.43 -15.49 2.78
CA GLY A 291 3.77 -15.16 1.51
C GLY A 291 4.59 -15.40 0.26
N HIS A 292 3.99 -14.96 -0.84
CA HIS A 292 4.55 -14.93 -2.19
C HIS A 292 4.68 -13.49 -2.69
N LEU A 293 5.68 -13.21 -3.52
CA LEU A 293 5.85 -11.89 -4.14
C LEU A 293 5.51 -11.98 -5.63
N LEU A 294 4.62 -11.12 -6.10
CA LEU A 294 4.29 -10.93 -7.51
C LEU A 294 4.71 -9.52 -7.94
N LEU A 295 5.87 -9.41 -8.62
CA LEU A 295 6.45 -8.12 -8.98
C LEU A 295 6.15 -7.78 -10.44
N ASP A 296 5.62 -6.58 -10.68
CA ASP A 296 5.08 -6.16 -11.97
C ASP A 296 6.06 -5.38 -12.84
N VAL A 297 6.05 -5.71 -14.14
CA VAL A 297 6.69 -4.97 -15.22
C VAL A 297 5.66 -4.50 -16.25
N GLY A 298 5.82 -3.27 -16.71
CA GLY A 298 5.04 -2.67 -17.78
C GLY A 298 5.87 -2.60 -19.08
N PRO A 299 5.53 -3.36 -20.13
CA PRO A 299 6.13 -3.22 -21.45
C PRO A 299 5.87 -1.83 -22.07
N ASP A 300 6.73 -1.41 -22.99
CA ASP A 300 6.54 -0.23 -23.83
C ASP A 300 5.58 -0.53 -25.00
N ALA A 301 5.18 0.50 -25.76
CA ALA A 301 4.27 0.41 -26.89
C ALA A 301 4.79 -0.48 -28.04
N ASP A 302 6.11 -0.68 -28.12
CA ASP A 302 6.77 -1.59 -29.07
C ASP A 302 6.89 -3.04 -28.55
N GLY A 303 6.43 -3.31 -27.31
CA GLY A 303 6.45 -4.61 -26.66
C GLY A 303 7.77 -4.97 -25.97
N THR A 304 8.74 -4.07 -25.90
CA THR A 304 9.96 -4.27 -25.12
C THR A 304 9.72 -4.01 -23.63
N ILE A 305 10.43 -4.71 -22.75
CA ILE A 305 10.47 -4.36 -21.31
C ILE A 305 11.65 -3.40 -21.10
N PRO A 306 11.42 -2.15 -20.66
CA PRO A 306 12.47 -1.15 -20.53
C PRO A 306 13.61 -1.59 -19.61
N GLY A 307 14.84 -1.18 -19.95
CA GLY A 307 16.03 -1.50 -19.16
C GLY A 307 15.97 -1.01 -17.71
N LEU A 308 15.23 0.07 -17.46
CA LEU A 308 14.96 0.60 -16.12
C LEU A 308 14.27 -0.42 -15.21
N GLN A 309 13.42 -1.28 -15.78
CA GLN A 309 12.73 -2.35 -15.06
C GLN A 309 13.49 -3.68 -15.13
N ALA A 310 14.03 -4.03 -16.30
CA ALA A 310 14.68 -5.32 -16.50
C ALA A 310 16.04 -5.42 -15.79
N ALA A 311 16.81 -4.34 -15.64
CA ALA A 311 18.14 -4.40 -15.02
C ALA A 311 18.08 -4.72 -13.52
N PRO A 312 17.25 -4.08 -12.68
CA PRO A 312 17.09 -4.44 -11.27
C PRO A 312 16.63 -5.89 -11.06
N LEU A 313 15.70 -6.38 -11.90
CA LEU A 313 15.24 -7.77 -11.85
C LEU A 313 16.38 -8.76 -12.08
N ARG A 314 17.20 -8.54 -13.12
CA ARG A 314 18.37 -9.38 -13.39
C ARG A 314 19.41 -9.29 -12.27
N ASP A 315 19.54 -8.12 -11.66
CA ASP A 315 20.44 -7.89 -10.54
C ASP A 315 20.04 -8.71 -9.31
N ALA A 316 18.77 -8.60 -8.90
CA ALA A 316 18.15 -9.39 -7.84
C ALA A 316 18.23 -10.89 -8.12
N GLY A 317 17.91 -11.29 -9.36
CA GLY A 317 17.88 -12.69 -9.78
C GLY A 317 19.21 -13.43 -9.62
N ARG A 318 20.36 -12.73 -9.65
CA ARG A 318 21.66 -13.35 -9.32
C ARG A 318 21.70 -13.90 -7.90
N TRP A 319 21.10 -13.17 -6.95
CA TRP A 319 21.01 -13.59 -5.55
C TRP A 319 19.86 -14.57 -5.34
N ILE A 320 18.69 -14.29 -5.91
CA ILE A 320 17.48 -15.11 -5.73
C ILE A 320 17.72 -16.54 -6.21
N ARG A 321 18.24 -16.75 -7.43
CA ARG A 321 18.53 -18.09 -7.95
C ARG A 321 19.57 -18.87 -7.13
N ARG A 322 20.49 -18.17 -6.45
CA ARG A 322 21.47 -18.81 -5.57
C ARG A 322 20.81 -19.40 -4.31
N PHE A 323 19.78 -18.74 -3.79
CA PHE A 323 19.09 -19.13 -2.56
C PHE A 323 17.66 -19.65 -2.79
N GLU A 324 17.29 -19.92 -4.05
CA GLU A 324 15.94 -20.34 -4.45
C GLU A 324 15.43 -21.54 -3.66
N SER A 325 16.26 -22.59 -3.51
CA SER A 325 15.87 -23.78 -2.74
C SER A 325 15.62 -23.48 -1.26
N LEU A 326 16.34 -22.51 -0.69
CA LEU A 326 16.16 -22.08 0.69
C LEU A 326 14.85 -21.28 0.82
N LEU A 327 14.59 -20.34 -0.09
CA LEU A 327 13.36 -19.54 -0.08
C LEU A 327 12.13 -20.43 -0.26
N ASN A 328 12.12 -21.28 -1.29
CA ASN A 328 10.99 -22.12 -1.64
C ASN A 328 10.73 -23.22 -0.59
N GLY A 329 11.79 -23.80 -0.01
CA GLY A 329 11.69 -24.85 1.01
C GLY A 329 11.50 -24.34 2.45
N SER A 330 11.40 -23.04 2.65
CA SER A 330 11.28 -22.44 3.98
C SER A 330 9.84 -22.19 4.41
N LYS A 331 9.69 -21.97 5.72
CA LYS A 331 8.50 -21.40 6.35
C LYS A 331 8.92 -20.29 7.32
N PRO A 332 8.01 -19.42 7.76
CA PRO A 332 8.30 -18.47 8.83
C PRO A 332 8.89 -19.17 10.06
N TRP A 333 9.91 -18.57 10.65
CA TRP A 333 10.39 -18.99 11.96
C TRP A 333 9.46 -18.40 13.06
N ARG A 334 9.86 -18.53 14.33
CA ARG A 334 9.11 -18.01 15.50
C ARG A 334 8.72 -16.53 15.38
N THR A 335 9.53 -15.76 14.65
CA THR A 335 9.29 -14.38 14.23
C THR A 335 9.84 -14.20 12.81
N TRP A 336 9.29 -13.26 12.05
CA TRP A 336 9.84 -12.88 10.75
C TRP A 336 11.15 -12.09 10.87
N GLY A 337 11.39 -11.46 12.03
CA GLY A 337 12.53 -10.60 12.31
C GLY A 337 12.17 -9.12 12.26
N ASN A 338 12.93 -8.33 11.50
CA ASN A 338 12.72 -6.89 11.32
C ASN A 338 13.30 -6.43 9.98
N GLU A 339 13.25 -5.13 9.69
CA GLU A 339 13.76 -4.52 8.45
C GLU A 339 15.24 -4.83 8.13
N HIS A 340 16.03 -5.21 9.13
CA HIS A 340 17.45 -5.53 8.96
C HIS A 340 17.74 -7.02 8.79
N VAL A 341 17.00 -7.88 9.48
CA VAL A 341 17.25 -9.32 9.51
C VAL A 341 15.94 -10.07 9.34
N ARG A 342 15.89 -10.99 8.38
CA ARG A 342 14.76 -11.92 8.18
C ARG A 342 15.09 -13.31 8.69
N TYR A 343 14.15 -13.99 9.32
CA TYR A 343 14.33 -15.36 9.80
C TYR A 343 13.43 -16.35 9.08
N LEU A 344 14.00 -17.50 8.72
CA LEU A 344 13.33 -18.59 8.02
C LEU A 344 13.62 -19.92 8.73
N ASP A 345 12.65 -20.82 8.78
CA ASP A 345 12.88 -22.20 9.20
C ASP A 345 12.95 -23.10 7.97
N VAL A 346 14.03 -23.86 7.86
CA VAL A 346 14.22 -24.88 6.81
C VAL A 346 14.41 -26.22 7.50
N ALA A 347 13.41 -27.08 7.41
CA ALA A 347 13.41 -28.41 8.02
C ALA A 347 13.79 -28.40 9.52
N GLY A 348 13.32 -27.41 10.29
CA GLY A 348 13.61 -27.27 11.72
C GLY A 348 14.93 -26.59 12.05
N THR A 349 15.65 -26.07 11.05
CA THR A 349 16.89 -25.30 11.24
C THR A 349 16.66 -23.83 10.87
N PRO A 350 16.87 -22.88 11.79
CA PRO A 350 16.73 -21.47 11.49
C PRO A 350 17.84 -20.98 10.55
N HIS A 351 17.44 -20.08 9.66
CA HIS A 351 18.32 -19.31 8.81
C HIS A 351 18.05 -17.84 9.05
N ALA A 352 19.11 -17.04 9.17
CA ALA A 352 19.02 -15.60 9.29
C ALA A 352 19.57 -14.95 8.02
N ILE A 353 18.77 -14.07 7.42
CA ILE A 353 19.12 -13.28 6.24
C ILE A 353 19.41 -11.85 6.72
N ASP A 354 20.68 -11.48 6.76
CA ASP A 354 21.14 -10.14 7.13
C ASP A 354 21.15 -9.25 5.88
N VAL A 355 20.12 -8.43 5.74
CA VAL A 355 19.85 -7.60 4.55
C VAL A 355 20.81 -6.40 4.48
N HIS A 356 21.36 -5.98 5.62
CA HIS A 356 22.19 -4.78 5.71
C HIS A 356 23.60 -5.01 6.26
N GLY A 357 23.96 -6.25 6.59
CA GLY A 357 25.27 -6.59 7.13
C GLY A 357 25.49 -6.06 8.54
N HIS A 358 24.45 -6.06 9.39
CA HIS A 358 24.51 -5.60 10.77
C HIS A 358 25.22 -6.56 11.72
N THR A 359 25.30 -7.85 11.34
CA THR A 359 25.99 -8.91 12.08
C THR A 359 25.55 -9.06 13.55
N ARG A 360 24.32 -8.62 13.87
CA ARG A 360 23.68 -8.68 15.19
C ARG A 360 22.27 -9.24 15.07
N PHE A 361 21.94 -10.25 15.85
CA PHE A 361 20.69 -11.01 15.80
C PHE A 361 20.05 -11.01 17.20
N ALA A 362 19.11 -10.08 17.43
CA ALA A 362 18.48 -9.89 18.75
C ALA A 362 17.65 -11.11 19.20
N GLU A 363 16.98 -11.77 18.26
CA GLU A 363 16.12 -12.93 18.52
C GLU A 363 16.88 -14.20 18.93
N LEU A 364 18.22 -14.12 18.95
CA LEU A 364 19.13 -15.21 19.27
C LEU A 364 20.03 -14.86 20.46
N GLY A 365 19.54 -14.06 21.41
CA GLY A 365 20.20 -13.82 22.69
C GLY A 365 20.29 -15.08 23.57
N ALA A 366 21.22 -15.07 24.53
CA ALA A 366 21.51 -16.20 25.42
C ALA A 366 20.33 -16.57 26.33
N GLU A 367 19.42 -15.63 26.60
CA GLU A 367 18.17 -15.91 27.33
C GLU A 367 17.22 -16.81 26.51
N CYS A 368 17.20 -16.64 25.19
CA CYS A 368 16.28 -17.33 24.29
C CYS A 368 16.75 -18.76 23.96
N CYS A 369 18.03 -18.90 23.61
CA CYS A 369 18.62 -20.18 23.22
C CYS A 369 20.14 -20.17 23.39
N ARG A 370 20.76 -21.35 23.37
CA ARG A 370 22.23 -21.46 23.28
C ARG A 370 22.62 -21.75 21.83
N VAL A 371 23.27 -20.80 21.18
CA VAL A 371 23.79 -20.98 19.82
C VAL A 371 25.03 -21.87 19.86
N GLU A 372 25.05 -22.92 19.04
CA GLU A 372 26.12 -23.92 18.99
C GLU A 372 27.07 -23.66 17.82
N SER A 373 26.52 -23.27 16.66
CA SER A 373 27.31 -22.90 15.49
C SER A 373 26.56 -21.94 14.57
N VAL A 374 27.32 -21.06 13.91
CA VAL A 374 26.83 -20.18 12.86
C VAL A 374 27.64 -20.44 11.60
N GLU A 375 26.97 -20.66 10.48
CA GLU A 375 27.60 -20.96 9.20
C GLU A 375 27.09 -20.00 8.12
N LEU A 376 27.99 -19.23 7.53
CA LEU A 376 27.70 -18.38 6.38
C LEU A 376 27.55 -19.26 5.13
N LEU A 377 26.46 -19.09 4.39
CA LEU A 377 26.21 -19.83 3.17
C LEU A 377 26.98 -19.22 1.98
N GLY A 378 27.82 -20.04 1.35
CA GLY A 378 28.70 -19.68 0.24
C GLY A 378 28.03 -19.60 -1.13
N PRO A 379 28.79 -19.23 -2.18
CA PRO A 379 28.30 -19.01 -3.56
C PRO A 379 27.70 -20.24 -4.23
N THR A 380 28.04 -21.43 -3.77
CA THR A 380 27.58 -22.71 -4.31
C THR A 380 26.82 -23.50 -3.25
N PRO A 381 25.79 -24.28 -3.65
CA PRO A 381 25.06 -25.15 -2.72
C PRO A 381 26.02 -26.07 -1.94
N GLY A 382 25.93 -26.03 -0.60
CA GLY A 382 26.77 -26.82 0.30
C GLY A 382 28.11 -26.18 0.67
N ASP A 383 28.49 -25.07 0.04
CA ASP A 383 29.63 -24.26 0.49
C ASP A 383 29.22 -23.48 1.75
N THR A 384 29.95 -23.67 2.84
CA THR A 384 29.65 -23.03 4.12
C THR A 384 30.94 -22.66 4.84
N GLU A 385 30.95 -21.49 5.47
CA GLU A 385 32.04 -21.02 6.31
C GLU A 385 31.56 -20.88 7.75
N THR A 386 32.20 -21.57 8.69
CA THR A 386 31.89 -21.40 10.12
C THR A 386 32.35 -20.03 10.60
N ILE A 387 31.42 -19.24 11.11
CA ILE A 387 31.67 -17.88 11.59
C ILE A 387 31.86 -17.90 13.10
N ARG A 388 32.88 -17.18 13.58
CA ARG A 388 33.04 -16.94 15.03
C ARG A 388 31.99 -15.96 15.51
N PHE A 389 31.48 -16.21 16.71
CA PHE A 389 30.44 -15.38 17.29
C PHE A 389 30.63 -15.25 18.80
N HIS A 390 29.98 -14.23 19.35
CA HIS A 390 29.77 -14.02 20.75
C HIS A 390 28.27 -13.88 21.00
N GLN A 391 27.76 -14.51 22.05
CA GLN A 391 26.35 -14.44 22.44
C GLN A 391 26.27 -13.81 23.84
N ASP A 392 25.54 -12.71 23.97
CA ASP A 392 25.16 -12.12 25.26
C ASP A 392 23.66 -12.30 25.50
N ASP A 393 23.15 -11.79 26.62
CA ASP A 393 21.75 -11.92 27.02
C ASP A 393 20.79 -11.32 25.95
N ASP A 394 21.22 -10.24 25.27
CA ASP A 394 20.39 -9.46 24.35
C ASP A 394 20.47 -9.90 22.88
N ALA A 395 21.58 -10.51 22.45
CA ALA A 395 21.79 -10.87 21.05
C ALA A 395 22.93 -11.86 20.79
N LEU A 396 22.88 -12.46 19.59
CA LEU A 396 24.02 -13.08 18.92
C LEU A 396 24.76 -12.04 18.07
N HIS A 397 26.10 -11.98 18.20
CA HIS A 397 26.98 -11.08 17.44
C HIS A 397 28.01 -11.89 16.67
N LEU A 398 28.17 -11.61 15.38
CA LEU A 398 29.17 -12.30 14.54
C LEU A 398 30.45 -11.47 14.44
N ASP A 399 31.60 -12.16 14.50
CA ASP A 399 32.94 -11.58 14.33
C ASP A 399 33.24 -11.32 12.84
N LEU A 400 32.41 -10.48 12.20
CA LEU A 400 32.57 -10.05 10.82
C LEU A 400 32.60 -8.52 10.75
N PRO A 401 33.33 -7.94 9.78
CA PRO A 401 33.28 -6.50 9.54
C PRO A 401 31.85 -6.08 9.20
N ARG A 402 31.31 -5.13 9.97
CA ARG A 402 30.05 -4.46 9.63
C ARG A 402 30.21 -3.67 8.35
N LEU A 403 29.26 -3.83 7.44
CA LEU A 403 29.18 -3.03 6.23
C LEU A 403 28.67 -1.62 6.61
N HIS A 404 29.58 -0.67 6.83
CA HIS A 404 29.23 0.72 7.12
C HIS A 404 28.56 1.37 5.89
N SER A 405 27.40 1.97 6.11
CA SER A 405 26.44 2.39 5.07
C SER A 405 26.68 3.76 4.44
N GLU A 406 27.62 4.56 4.90
CA GLU A 406 27.54 6.01 4.63
C GLU A 406 28.02 6.48 3.24
N ARG A 407 28.54 5.60 2.35
CA ARG A 407 29.16 6.08 1.08
C ARG A 407 28.91 5.26 -0.18
N ARG A 408 28.21 4.12 -0.13
CA ARG A 408 27.95 3.30 -1.32
C ARG A 408 26.52 2.76 -1.29
N GLU A 409 25.85 2.86 -2.42
CA GLU A 409 24.58 2.17 -2.68
C GLU A 409 24.76 0.66 -2.47
N ARG A 410 23.89 0.06 -1.66
CA ARG A 410 23.99 -1.36 -1.30
C ARG A 410 23.67 -2.22 -2.51
N GLY A 411 24.49 -3.25 -2.72
CA GLY A 411 24.28 -4.25 -3.76
C GLY A 411 23.69 -5.53 -3.20
N VAL A 412 23.17 -6.39 -4.07
CA VAL A 412 22.67 -7.72 -3.70
C VAL A 412 23.72 -8.59 -2.99
N ASP A 413 25.01 -8.38 -3.28
CA ASP A 413 26.13 -9.12 -2.67
C ASP A 413 26.39 -8.73 -1.20
N ASP A 414 25.77 -7.64 -0.72
CA ASP A 414 25.84 -7.22 0.69
C ASP A 414 24.88 -8.04 1.58
N ILE A 415 23.93 -8.77 0.99
CA ILE A 415 22.94 -9.59 1.69
C ILE A 415 23.53 -10.98 1.98
N ARG A 416 23.62 -11.33 3.27
CA ARG A 416 24.24 -12.59 3.72
C ARG A 416 23.24 -13.50 4.39
N VAL A 417 23.39 -14.80 4.17
CA VAL A 417 22.52 -15.84 4.75
C VAL A 417 23.34 -16.73 5.68
N TYR A 418 22.86 -16.91 6.90
CA TYR A 418 23.51 -17.72 7.92
C TYR A 418 22.60 -18.88 8.32
N ARG A 419 23.15 -20.09 8.33
CA ARG A 419 22.53 -21.25 8.98
C ARG A 419 22.94 -21.25 10.45
N ILE A 420 21.96 -21.41 11.34
CA ILE A 420 22.20 -21.30 12.79
C ILE A 420 21.75 -22.61 13.45
N VAL A 421 22.67 -23.22 14.20
CA VAL A 421 22.36 -24.39 15.04
C VAL A 421 22.30 -23.90 16.47
N TYR A 422 21.20 -24.20 17.16
CA TYR A 422 21.02 -23.84 18.56
C TYR A 422 20.33 -24.98 19.31
N SER A 423 20.51 -24.97 20.63
CA SER A 423 19.70 -25.76 21.55
C SER A 423 18.79 -24.83 22.35
N ASP A 424 17.50 -25.15 22.45
CA ASP A 424 16.61 -24.42 23.36
C ASP A 424 17.16 -24.55 24.79
N ASN A 425 17.11 -23.46 25.56
CA ASN A 425 17.42 -23.51 26.97
C ASN A 425 16.38 -24.43 27.66
N GLU A 426 16.81 -25.28 28.60
CA GLU A 426 15.87 -25.96 29.49
C GLU A 426 15.06 -24.87 30.19
N GLN A 427 13.77 -24.73 29.83
CA GLN A 427 12.93 -23.73 30.47
C GLN A 427 12.92 -24.02 31.98
N PRO A 428 13.29 -23.06 32.85
CA PRO A 428 12.79 -23.08 34.20
C PRO A 428 11.26 -23.07 34.05
N SER A 429 10.59 -24.10 34.57
CA SER A 429 9.14 -24.12 34.70
C SER A 429 8.68 -22.72 35.11
N ALA A 430 7.94 -22.03 34.23
CA ALA A 430 7.60 -20.62 34.39
C ALA A 430 7.11 -20.33 35.81
N LEU A 431 8.01 -19.87 36.67
CA LEU A 431 7.66 -19.34 37.97
C LEU A 431 7.13 -17.95 37.66
N PHE A 432 5.80 -17.86 37.64
CA PHE A 432 5.01 -16.67 37.34
C PHE A 432 4.90 -16.35 35.84
N LEU A 433 4.06 -17.12 35.14
CA LEU A 433 3.17 -16.44 34.19
C LEU A 433 2.42 -15.37 35.02
N PRO A 434 2.51 -14.07 34.71
CA PRO A 434 1.67 -13.09 35.38
C PRO A 434 0.24 -13.58 35.25
N GLU A 435 -0.45 -13.77 36.37
CA GLU A 435 -1.87 -14.13 36.32
C GLU A 435 -2.55 -13.10 35.40
N PRO A 436 -3.34 -13.54 34.40
CA PRO A 436 -4.04 -12.63 33.53
C PRO A 436 -4.88 -11.71 34.43
N ARG A 437 -4.52 -10.42 34.46
CA ARG A 437 -5.23 -9.45 35.28
C ARG A 437 -6.66 -9.37 34.76
N VAL A 438 -7.61 -9.71 35.62
CA VAL A 438 -9.03 -9.69 35.28
C VAL A 438 -9.41 -8.28 34.82
N PRO A 439 -9.96 -8.11 33.61
CA PRO A 439 -10.38 -6.80 33.12
C PRO A 439 -11.39 -6.14 34.05
N ILE A 440 -11.28 -4.83 34.23
CA ILE A 440 -12.13 -4.06 35.14
C ILE A 440 -13.18 -3.29 34.34
N ALA A 441 -14.47 -3.55 34.56
CA ALA A 441 -15.52 -2.77 33.93
C ALA A 441 -15.44 -1.30 34.36
N LEU A 442 -15.32 -0.38 33.39
CA LEU A 442 -15.11 1.04 33.66
C LEU A 442 -16.42 1.78 33.96
N ALA A 443 -17.53 1.37 33.35
CA ALA A 443 -18.83 2.02 33.53
C ALA A 443 -19.30 2.12 35.01
N PRO A 444 -19.16 1.09 35.87
CA PRO A 444 -19.47 1.20 37.29
C PRO A 444 -18.67 2.28 38.03
N LEU A 445 -17.42 2.52 37.62
CA LEU A 445 -16.53 3.51 38.23
C LEU A 445 -16.90 4.96 37.84
N MET A 446 -17.71 5.14 36.79
CA MET A 446 -18.14 6.46 36.33
C MET A 446 -19.47 6.94 36.95
N ARG A 447 -20.21 6.07 37.65
CA ARG A 447 -21.60 6.38 38.08
C ARG A 447 -21.72 7.60 38.99
N ASP A 448 -20.75 7.82 39.86
CA ASP A 448 -20.76 8.90 40.86
C ASP A 448 -19.79 10.04 40.53
N VAL A 449 -19.24 10.06 39.31
CA VAL A 449 -18.26 11.06 38.87
C VAL A 449 -18.96 12.38 38.55
N SER A 450 -18.51 13.45 39.20
CA SER A 450 -19.03 14.81 39.06
C SER A 450 -18.07 15.70 38.24
N PRO A 451 -18.55 16.82 37.67
CA PRO A 451 -17.68 17.77 37.00
C PRO A 451 -16.55 18.27 37.93
N GLY A 452 -15.31 18.22 37.44
CA GLY A 452 -14.11 18.59 38.19
C GLY A 452 -13.38 17.40 38.85
N ASP A 453 -14.00 16.22 38.89
CA ASP A 453 -13.37 15.02 39.42
C ASP A 453 -12.28 14.48 38.49
N ILE A 454 -11.27 13.85 39.09
CA ILE A 454 -10.21 13.13 38.39
C ILE A 454 -10.31 11.65 38.75
N VAL A 455 -10.63 10.81 37.77
CA VAL A 455 -10.60 9.35 37.89
C VAL A 455 -9.22 8.85 37.47
N GLN A 456 -8.39 8.53 38.45
CA GLN A 456 -7.08 7.92 38.24
C GLN A 456 -7.21 6.41 38.08
N LEU A 457 -6.93 5.93 36.88
CA LEU A 457 -6.84 4.51 36.56
C LEU A 457 -5.44 3.99 36.89
N GLY A 458 -5.42 2.75 37.37
CA GLY A 458 -4.20 2.02 37.67
C GLY A 458 -3.65 1.29 36.45
N ASP A 459 -2.69 0.41 36.72
CA ASP A 459 -2.09 -0.46 35.73
C ASP A 459 -3.02 -1.65 35.46
N GLY A 460 -3.45 -1.84 34.21
CA GLY A 460 -4.35 -2.91 33.81
C GLY A 460 -5.26 -2.58 32.62
N VAL A 461 -6.12 -3.55 32.31
CA VAL A 461 -7.12 -3.47 31.24
C VAL A 461 -8.48 -3.14 31.84
N TYR A 462 -9.12 -2.11 31.29
CA TYR A 462 -10.45 -1.66 31.63
C TYR A 462 -11.37 -1.91 30.44
N THR A 463 -12.60 -2.38 30.66
CA THR A 463 -13.54 -2.64 29.57
C THR A 463 -14.56 -1.50 29.43
N GLY A 464 -14.72 -1.05 28.19
CA GLY A 464 -15.76 -0.13 27.74
C GLY A 464 -17.03 -0.87 27.26
N PRO A 465 -17.98 -0.16 26.64
CA PRO A 465 -17.97 1.28 26.35
C PRO A 465 -18.15 2.14 27.61
N VAL A 466 -17.64 3.37 27.59
CA VAL A 466 -17.79 4.34 28.68
C VAL A 466 -18.06 5.75 28.17
N THR A 467 -18.93 6.49 28.86
CA THR A 467 -19.09 7.94 28.67
C THR A 467 -18.42 8.69 29.80
N VAL A 468 -17.46 9.56 29.48
CA VAL A 468 -16.82 10.47 30.44
C VAL A 468 -17.71 11.70 30.62
N PRO A 469 -18.23 11.96 31.83
CA PRO A 469 -19.17 13.02 32.07
C PRO A 469 -18.55 14.41 31.92
N ARG A 470 -19.41 15.40 31.72
CA ARG A 470 -19.02 16.80 31.53
C ARG A 470 -18.02 17.26 32.60
N GLY A 471 -16.88 17.80 32.17
CA GLY A 471 -15.87 18.40 33.06
C GLY A 471 -15.06 17.42 33.91
N ALA A 472 -15.25 16.11 33.75
CA ALA A 472 -14.46 15.10 34.45
C ALA A 472 -13.18 14.73 33.68
N VAL A 473 -12.16 14.25 34.39
CA VAL A 473 -10.90 13.79 33.81
C VAL A 473 -10.74 12.30 34.08
N VAL A 474 -10.50 11.50 33.04
CA VAL A 474 -10.05 10.11 33.17
C VAL A 474 -8.57 10.05 32.80
N ARG A 475 -7.74 9.59 33.72
CA ARG A 475 -6.28 9.61 33.59
C ARG A 475 -5.68 8.24 33.87
N GLY A 476 -4.80 7.76 32.99
CA GLY A 476 -4.03 6.53 33.19
C GLY A 476 -2.60 6.74 33.69
N LEU A 477 -1.81 5.67 33.64
CA LEU A 477 -0.38 5.64 34.00
C LEU A 477 0.57 5.62 32.78
N GLY A 478 0.02 5.79 31.57
CA GLY A 478 0.73 5.70 30.28
C GLY A 478 0.12 4.64 29.35
N GLY A 479 0.32 4.81 28.03
CA GLY A 479 -0.28 3.95 27.00
C GLY A 479 0.07 2.45 27.13
N HIS A 480 1.26 2.12 27.63
CA HIS A 480 1.66 0.72 27.82
C HIS A 480 1.18 0.09 29.13
N ARG A 481 0.53 0.87 30.01
CA ARG A 481 0.19 0.45 31.38
C ARG A 481 -1.30 0.46 31.65
N THR A 482 -2.04 1.37 31.04
CA THR A 482 -3.48 1.51 31.23
C THR A 482 -4.16 1.43 29.89
N VAL A 483 -4.98 0.40 29.67
CA VAL A 483 -5.71 0.18 28.41
C VAL A 483 -7.21 0.21 28.70
N ILE A 484 -7.98 0.93 27.87
CA ILE A 484 -9.44 0.83 27.79
C ILE A 484 -9.78 0.08 26.51
N ASP A 485 -10.35 -1.12 26.64
CA ASP A 485 -10.75 -1.96 25.52
C ASP A 485 -12.27 -1.87 25.28
N GLY A 486 -12.65 -1.44 24.08
CA GLY A 486 -14.04 -1.31 23.63
C GLY A 486 -14.69 -2.62 23.16
N GLY A 487 -13.93 -3.70 22.99
CA GLY A 487 -14.47 -5.00 22.57
C GLY A 487 -15.11 -5.01 21.17
N GLY A 488 -14.58 -4.21 20.24
CA GLY A 488 -15.11 -4.05 18.88
C GLY A 488 -16.17 -2.95 18.74
N ALA A 489 -16.33 -2.09 19.75
CA ALA A 489 -17.28 -0.98 19.78
C ALA A 489 -16.55 0.34 20.10
N THR A 490 -17.24 1.48 19.97
CA THR A 490 -16.70 2.76 20.43
C THR A 490 -16.42 2.71 21.94
N ALA A 491 -15.15 2.75 22.30
CA ALA A 491 -14.70 2.47 23.66
C ALA A 491 -14.96 3.65 24.62
N VAL A 492 -14.75 4.89 24.16
CA VAL A 492 -14.84 6.09 24.99
C VAL A 492 -15.61 7.20 24.28
N THR A 493 -16.60 7.78 24.97
CA THR A 493 -17.34 8.97 24.53
C THR A 493 -17.10 10.12 25.50
N LEU A 494 -16.67 11.28 25.01
CA LEU A 494 -16.35 12.48 25.82
C LEU A 494 -17.46 13.54 25.74
N GLN A 495 -18.00 13.91 26.89
CA GLN A 495 -18.91 15.06 27.02
C GLN A 495 -18.15 16.39 27.14
N GLY A 496 -18.88 17.50 27.28
CA GLY A 496 -18.29 18.84 27.26
C GLY A 496 -17.26 19.07 28.36
N ALA A 497 -16.12 19.66 28.04
CA ALA A 497 -14.98 19.87 28.93
C ALA A 497 -14.42 18.59 29.59
N ALA A 498 -14.84 17.39 29.14
CA ALA A 498 -14.27 16.13 29.62
C ALA A 498 -12.86 15.94 29.08
N ARG A 499 -12.02 15.22 29.83
CA ARG A 499 -10.62 14.97 29.44
C ARG A 499 -10.26 13.50 29.54
N LEU A 500 -9.52 13.03 28.54
CA LEU A 500 -8.87 11.73 28.50
C LEU A 500 -7.34 11.94 28.48
N GLU A 501 -6.63 11.37 29.46
CA GLU A 501 -5.20 11.62 29.63
C GLU A 501 -4.38 10.34 29.85
N HIS A 502 -3.24 10.24 29.16
CA HIS A 502 -2.15 9.29 29.48
C HIS A 502 -2.58 7.81 29.57
N LEU A 503 -3.29 7.30 28.57
CA LEU A 503 -3.72 5.90 28.49
C LEU A 503 -3.83 5.42 27.04
N SER A 504 -4.07 4.12 26.87
CA SER A 504 -4.38 3.50 25.59
C SER A 504 -5.86 3.17 25.46
N VAL A 505 -6.39 3.27 24.25
CA VAL A 505 -7.76 2.86 23.92
C VAL A 505 -7.71 1.92 22.72
N THR A 506 -8.35 0.77 22.81
CA THR A 506 -8.34 -0.28 21.78
C THR A 506 -9.74 -0.84 21.53
N GLY A 507 -9.88 -1.69 20.51
CA GLY A 507 -11.10 -2.44 20.27
C GLY A 507 -12.22 -1.58 19.68
N GLY A 508 -11.89 -0.67 18.77
CA GLY A 508 -12.87 0.08 17.98
C GLY A 508 -13.64 -0.80 16.97
N PRO A 509 -14.74 -0.30 16.39
CA PRO A 509 -15.49 -1.06 15.39
C PRO A 509 -14.69 -1.19 14.09
N ALA A 510 -14.84 -2.32 13.40
CA ALA A 510 -14.36 -2.44 12.02
C ALA A 510 -15.16 -1.48 11.14
N GLY A 511 -14.51 -0.79 10.21
CA GLY A 511 -15.21 0.12 9.33
C GLY A 511 -14.42 0.57 8.12
N ASP A 512 -15.09 1.38 7.32
CA ASP A 512 -14.58 1.90 6.05
C ASP A 512 -13.48 2.95 6.27
N ALA A 513 -12.52 3.00 5.34
CA ALA A 513 -11.35 3.89 5.41
C ALA A 513 -11.71 5.39 5.36
N TRP A 514 -12.88 5.77 4.83
CA TRP A 514 -13.29 7.17 4.62
C TRP A 514 -14.19 7.73 5.71
N SER A 515 -15.01 6.86 6.32
CA SER A 515 -15.84 7.19 7.47
C SER A 515 -15.62 6.16 8.57
N PRO A 516 -14.41 6.16 9.17
CA PRO A 516 -14.06 5.17 10.15
C PRO A 516 -14.91 5.39 11.41
N PRO A 517 -15.47 4.31 11.99
CA PRO A 517 -16.21 4.42 13.23
C PRO A 517 -15.27 4.81 14.38
N PRO A 518 -15.75 5.59 15.37
CA PRO A 518 -14.87 6.08 16.42
C PRO A 518 -14.44 4.98 17.37
N THR A 519 -13.14 4.95 17.67
CA THR A 519 -12.63 4.31 18.89
C THR A 519 -12.81 5.25 20.08
N VAL A 520 -12.56 6.55 19.86
CA VAL A 520 -12.88 7.63 20.80
C VAL A 520 -13.77 8.66 20.10
N GLU A 521 -14.89 9.00 20.71
CA GLU A 521 -15.85 9.97 20.18
C GLU A 521 -15.96 11.19 21.09
N ILE A 522 -15.86 12.40 20.52
CA ILE A 522 -16.05 13.67 21.23
C ILE A 522 -17.41 14.24 20.84
N ILE A 523 -18.34 14.28 21.79
CA ILE A 523 -19.73 14.74 21.56
C ILE A 523 -20.07 16.04 22.28
N GLY A 524 -19.18 16.55 23.12
CA GLY A 524 -19.39 17.81 23.84
C GLY A 524 -18.24 18.81 23.65
N PRO A 525 -18.52 20.10 23.79
CA PRO A 525 -17.58 21.14 23.41
C PRO A 525 -16.41 21.22 24.39
N SER A 526 -15.25 21.71 23.92
CA SER A 526 -14.06 21.90 24.76
C SER A 526 -13.51 20.62 25.39
N ALA A 527 -13.87 19.43 24.89
CA ALA A 527 -13.30 18.18 25.35
C ALA A 527 -11.84 18.04 24.90
N THR A 528 -11.05 17.26 25.64
CA THR A 528 -9.61 17.11 25.38
C THR A 528 -9.17 15.64 25.40
N VAL A 529 -8.37 15.25 24.41
CA VAL A 529 -7.59 14.00 24.40
C VAL A 529 -6.12 14.37 24.44
N LEU A 530 -5.40 13.91 25.46
CA LEU A 530 -4.02 14.33 25.71
C LEU A 530 -3.11 13.15 26.05
N GLY A 531 -2.00 12.98 25.33
CA GLY A 531 -0.98 12.01 25.73
C GLY A 531 -1.44 10.56 25.62
N CYS A 532 -2.38 10.25 24.71
CA CYS A 532 -3.00 8.93 24.59
C CYS A 532 -2.45 8.15 23.39
N ARG A 533 -2.64 6.82 23.38
CA ARG A 533 -2.44 5.98 22.20
C ARG A 533 -3.75 5.27 21.85
N ILE A 534 -4.32 5.61 20.71
CA ILE A 534 -5.64 5.17 20.27
C ILE A 534 -5.42 4.23 19.09
N ASP A 535 -5.79 2.98 19.25
CA ASP A 535 -5.78 2.00 18.18
C ASP A 535 -7.08 2.14 17.38
N GLY A 536 -7.05 3.03 16.38
CA GLY A 536 -8.20 3.47 15.60
C GLY A 536 -8.37 4.99 15.58
N HIS A 537 -9.61 5.44 15.34
CA HIS A 537 -9.91 6.84 15.04
C HIS A 537 -10.50 7.63 16.20
N VAL A 538 -10.15 8.92 16.25
CA VAL A 538 -10.82 9.93 17.07
C VAL A 538 -11.82 10.70 16.21
N VAL A 539 -13.10 10.69 16.57
CA VAL A 539 -14.13 11.44 15.84
C VAL A 539 -14.68 12.56 16.72
N ALA A 540 -14.52 13.80 16.26
CA ALA A 540 -15.08 14.99 16.89
C ALA A 540 -16.38 15.42 16.21
N ARG A 541 -17.45 15.49 17.02
CA ARG A 541 -18.80 15.94 16.64
C ARG A 541 -19.23 17.19 17.41
N SER A 542 -18.31 17.83 18.11
CA SER A 542 -18.55 19.07 18.84
C SER A 542 -17.35 20.02 18.78
N SER A 543 -17.63 21.31 18.94
CA SER A 543 -16.70 22.41 18.74
C SER A 543 -15.66 22.59 19.86
N ASP A 544 -14.59 23.31 19.56
CA ASP A 544 -13.47 23.63 20.47
C ASP A 544 -12.74 22.40 21.03
N ALA A 545 -12.77 21.28 20.31
CA ALA A 545 -12.08 20.06 20.72
C ALA A 545 -10.56 20.20 20.59
N LEU A 546 -9.82 19.56 21.50
CA LEU A 546 -8.35 19.50 21.48
C LEU A 546 -7.87 18.05 21.49
N VAL A 547 -7.08 17.67 20.49
CA VAL A 547 -6.33 16.41 20.47
C VAL A 547 -4.85 16.75 20.42
N ARG A 548 -4.09 16.34 21.44
CA ARG A 548 -2.69 16.73 21.56
C ARG A 548 -1.79 15.61 22.09
N ALA A 549 -0.58 15.50 21.54
CA ALA A 549 0.40 14.50 21.99
C ALA A 549 -0.18 13.07 21.95
N THR A 550 -1.00 12.78 20.93
CA THR A 550 -1.76 11.53 20.82
C THR A 550 -1.30 10.76 19.60
N ALA A 551 -1.07 9.46 19.76
CA ALA A 551 -0.91 8.54 18.65
C ALA A 551 -2.28 7.96 18.27
N ALA A 552 -2.65 7.96 17.00
CA ALA A 552 -3.91 7.40 16.51
C ALA A 552 -3.79 6.93 15.06
N SER A 553 -4.77 6.18 14.55
CA SER A 553 -4.87 5.94 13.12
C SER A 553 -5.21 7.25 12.39
N GLY A 554 -6.29 7.90 12.80
CA GLY A 554 -6.68 9.18 12.23
C GLY A 554 -7.63 9.98 13.11
N ILE A 555 -7.89 11.23 12.71
CA ILE A 555 -8.77 12.17 13.40
C ILE A 555 -9.77 12.74 12.40
N VAL A 556 -11.06 12.63 12.71
CA VAL A 556 -12.15 13.15 11.89
C VAL A 556 -12.89 14.23 12.67
N ALA A 557 -13.15 15.37 12.04
CA ALA A 557 -14.03 16.41 12.52
C ALA A 557 -15.13 16.64 11.48
N ASP A 558 -16.38 16.44 11.88
CA ASP A 558 -17.53 16.53 10.98
C ASP A 558 -18.56 17.55 11.52
N GLY A 559 -18.69 18.67 10.81
CA GLY A 559 -19.63 19.73 11.14
C GLY A 559 -19.33 20.45 12.46
N VAL A 560 -18.06 20.51 12.88
CA VAL A 560 -17.64 21.15 14.14
C VAL A 560 -16.92 22.46 13.88
N ASP A 561 -17.08 23.44 14.77
CA ASP A 561 -16.26 24.64 14.75
C ASP A 561 -15.01 24.43 15.60
N ARG A 562 -13.84 24.69 15.04
CA ARG A 562 -12.54 24.66 15.72
C ARG A 562 -12.17 23.31 16.36
N LEU A 563 -11.40 22.53 15.62
CA LEU A 563 -10.61 21.41 16.15
C LEU A 563 -9.14 21.84 16.20
N SER A 564 -8.45 21.60 17.31
CA SER A 564 -7.00 21.74 17.42
C SER A 564 -6.33 20.38 17.52
N VAL A 565 -5.47 20.07 16.55
CA VAL A 565 -4.62 18.87 16.51
C VAL A 565 -3.17 19.32 16.64
N SER A 566 -2.47 18.90 17.69
CA SER A 566 -1.10 19.35 17.94
C SER A 566 -0.19 18.24 18.44
N ARG A 567 1.01 18.10 17.86
CA ARG A 567 2.02 17.10 18.28
C ARG A 567 1.50 15.66 18.28
N CYS A 568 0.64 15.33 17.33
CA CYS A 568 0.12 13.97 17.18
C CYS A 568 1.00 13.15 16.25
N GLN A 569 0.93 11.82 16.39
CA GLN A 569 1.52 10.86 15.46
C GLN A 569 0.40 10.03 14.86
N LEU A 570 0.15 10.20 13.57
CA LEU A 570 -0.94 9.57 12.85
C LEU A 570 -0.37 8.65 11.79
N SER A 571 -0.77 7.38 11.82
CA SER A 571 -0.28 6.34 10.91
C SER A 571 -1.46 5.51 10.43
N GLY A 572 -1.64 5.46 9.11
CA GLY A 572 -2.80 4.87 8.45
C GLY A 572 -2.55 3.52 7.81
N MET A 573 -3.38 3.21 6.82
CA MET A 573 -3.36 2.00 6.02
C MET A 573 -3.37 2.30 4.51
N ARG A 574 -2.75 3.44 4.13
CA ARG A 574 -2.52 3.96 2.77
C ARG A 574 -3.78 4.37 1.99
N TRP A 575 -4.96 4.01 2.46
CA TRP A 575 -6.25 4.24 1.80
C TRP A 575 -7.21 5.12 2.61
N ASP A 576 -6.77 5.58 3.77
CA ASP A 576 -7.50 6.41 4.73
C ASP A 576 -6.98 7.84 4.76
N VAL A 577 -7.58 8.67 5.62
CA VAL A 577 -7.20 10.07 5.82
C VAL A 577 -6.71 10.29 7.24
N GLY A 578 -5.50 10.85 7.39
CA GLY A 578 -4.90 11.09 8.70
C GLY A 578 -5.68 12.13 9.53
N VAL A 579 -5.92 13.31 8.96
CA VAL A 579 -6.83 14.31 9.54
C VAL A 579 -7.86 14.73 8.50
N HIS A 580 -9.14 14.47 8.77
CA HIS A 580 -10.25 14.84 7.90
C HIS A 580 -11.14 15.88 8.57
N LEU A 581 -11.17 17.09 8.02
CA LEU A 581 -12.02 18.20 8.46
C LEU A 581 -13.14 18.40 7.44
N ILE A 582 -14.39 18.24 7.87
CA ILE A 582 -15.59 18.38 7.03
C ILE A 582 -16.41 19.54 7.57
N GLY A 583 -16.42 20.66 6.84
CA GLY A 583 -17.05 21.90 7.26
C GLY A 583 -16.31 22.61 8.39
N GLY A 584 -16.98 23.61 8.97
CA GLY A 584 -16.50 24.33 10.14
C GLY A 584 -15.55 25.50 9.85
N SER A 585 -15.05 26.10 10.92
CA SER A 585 -14.16 27.26 10.86
C SER A 585 -13.07 27.23 11.93
N GLY A 586 -11.90 27.79 11.60
CA GLY A 586 -10.84 28.06 12.58
C GLY A 586 -10.13 26.82 13.12
N HIS A 587 -10.06 25.74 12.34
CA HIS A 587 -9.31 24.54 12.70
C HIS A 587 -7.80 24.81 12.67
N GLU A 588 -7.06 24.16 13.57
CA GLU A 588 -5.60 24.31 13.68
C GLU A 588 -4.95 22.92 13.72
N ILE A 589 -4.04 22.64 12.79
CA ILE A 589 -3.23 21.41 12.76
C ILE A 589 -1.76 21.81 12.81
N ASP A 590 -1.06 21.44 13.88
CA ASP A 590 0.34 21.81 14.05
C ASP A 590 1.26 20.71 14.59
N SER A 591 2.54 20.83 14.22
CA SER A 591 3.65 20.08 14.83
C SER A 591 3.44 18.55 14.85
N SER A 592 2.67 18.00 13.92
CA SER A 592 2.26 16.59 13.92
C SER A 592 2.98 15.80 12.83
N GLU A 593 3.07 14.49 13.02
CA GLU A 593 3.64 13.52 12.09
C GLU A 593 2.51 12.69 11.49
N LEU A 594 2.43 12.62 10.16
CA LEU A 594 1.40 11.89 9.43
C LEU A 594 2.06 11.01 8.37
N THR A 595 1.85 9.70 8.45
CA THR A 595 2.49 8.70 7.59
C THR A 595 1.49 7.64 7.12
N ASP A 596 1.74 7.04 5.95
CA ASP A 596 0.97 5.89 5.45
C ASP A 596 -0.54 6.15 5.29
N HIS A 597 -0.91 7.36 4.85
CA HIS A 597 -2.28 7.71 4.49
C HIS A 597 -2.43 7.92 2.99
N LEU A 598 -3.65 7.81 2.48
CA LEU A 598 -3.96 8.25 1.12
C LEU A 598 -3.81 9.76 1.00
N CYS A 599 -4.40 10.45 1.97
CA CYS A 599 -4.33 11.87 2.18
C CYS A 599 -3.94 12.12 3.64
N ALA A 600 -2.84 12.80 3.90
CA ALA A 600 -2.46 13.09 5.28
C ALA A 600 -3.43 14.08 5.93
N ILE A 601 -3.73 15.20 5.26
CA ILE A 601 -4.66 16.22 5.76
C ILE A 601 -5.66 16.56 4.66
N ARG A 602 -6.93 16.24 4.88
CA ARG A 602 -8.05 16.64 4.02
C ARG A 602 -8.92 17.68 4.72
N VAL A 603 -9.16 18.77 4.03
CA VAL A 603 -10.04 19.85 4.49
C VAL A 603 -11.11 20.06 3.43
N SER A 604 -12.37 19.84 3.76
CA SER A 604 -13.49 19.93 2.84
C SER A 604 -14.50 20.95 3.34
N ASP A 605 -14.88 21.92 2.50
CA ASP A 605 -15.95 22.88 2.77
C ASP A 605 -15.75 23.72 4.07
N ALA A 606 -14.50 23.96 4.47
CA ALA A 606 -14.14 24.67 5.70
C ALA A 606 -13.61 26.09 5.45
N THR A 607 -13.51 26.89 6.52
CA THR A 607 -13.00 28.27 6.46
C THR A 607 -11.90 28.55 7.49
N ALA A 608 -10.95 29.41 7.14
CA ALA A 608 -9.90 29.91 8.04
C ALA A 608 -9.11 28.80 8.76
N VAL A 609 -8.77 27.72 8.04
CA VAL A 609 -8.00 26.59 8.57
C VAL A 609 -6.50 26.89 8.53
N VAL A 610 -5.79 26.57 9.61
CA VAL A 610 -4.32 26.72 9.68
C VAL A 610 -3.65 25.35 9.77
N VAL A 611 -2.73 25.08 8.84
CA VAL A 611 -1.94 23.84 8.81
C VAL A 611 -0.46 24.18 8.81
N ARG A 612 0.28 23.84 9.87
CA ARG A 612 1.67 24.28 10.01
C ARG A 612 2.63 23.36 10.73
N GLY A 613 3.90 23.35 10.31
CA GLY A 613 4.96 22.67 11.04
C GLY A 613 4.81 21.15 11.12
N ASN A 614 4.03 20.55 10.22
CA ASN A 614 3.82 19.10 10.18
C ASN A 614 4.90 18.40 9.35
N ASN A 615 5.18 17.14 9.68
CA ASN A 615 6.00 16.23 8.88
C ASN A 615 5.07 15.20 8.23
N ILE A 616 5.04 15.17 6.89
CA ILE A 616 4.02 14.46 6.14
C ILE A 616 4.66 13.52 5.11
N THR A 617 4.19 12.28 5.10
CA THR A 617 4.37 11.34 3.99
C THR A 617 3.03 10.66 3.74
N ALA A 618 2.49 10.84 2.53
CA ALA A 618 1.23 10.26 2.12
C ALA A 618 1.34 9.74 0.70
N ARG A 619 0.36 8.94 0.27
CA ARG A 619 0.35 8.39 -1.08
C ARG A 619 0.07 9.47 -2.12
N TRP A 620 -1.07 10.14 -2.02
CA TRP A 620 -1.53 11.07 -3.07
C TRP A 620 -1.50 12.52 -2.65
N TRP A 621 -1.95 12.82 -1.44
CA TRP A 621 -2.08 14.20 -1.00
C TRP A 621 -1.41 14.41 0.36
N GLY A 622 -0.50 15.36 0.43
CA GLY A 622 0.00 15.83 1.71
C GLY A 622 -1.09 16.65 2.39
N ILE A 623 -1.51 17.73 1.73
CA ILE A 623 -2.57 18.62 2.20
C ILE A 623 -3.53 18.88 1.04
N HIS A 624 -4.77 18.40 1.16
CA HIS A 624 -5.83 18.61 0.16
C HIS A 624 -6.88 19.55 0.72
N LEU A 625 -7.03 20.71 0.08
CA LEU A 625 -7.99 21.76 0.40
C LEU A 625 -9.11 21.72 -0.64
N GLU A 626 -10.21 21.06 -0.31
CA GLU A 626 -11.39 20.94 -1.15
C GLU A 626 -12.40 22.04 -0.79
N ARG A 627 -12.69 22.94 -1.72
CA ARG A 627 -13.66 24.05 -1.55
C ARG A 627 -13.45 24.84 -0.24
N THR A 628 -12.20 25.06 0.14
CA THR A 628 -11.84 25.71 1.40
C THR A 628 -11.55 27.20 1.19
N GLU A 629 -12.02 28.06 2.10
CA GLU A 629 -11.79 29.52 2.01
C GLU A 629 -10.82 30.01 3.09
N GLY A 630 -9.85 30.82 2.69
CA GLY A 630 -8.95 31.51 3.62
C GLY A 630 -8.03 30.58 4.42
N ALA A 631 -7.69 29.41 3.88
CA ALA A 631 -6.74 28.50 4.52
C ALA A 631 -5.32 29.09 4.55
N HIS A 632 -4.56 28.80 5.60
CA HIS A 632 -3.14 29.16 5.71
C HIS A 632 -2.31 27.91 5.95
N VAL A 633 -1.57 27.48 4.92
CA VAL A 633 -0.73 26.29 4.93
C VAL A 633 0.73 26.73 4.94
N HIS A 634 1.43 26.58 6.06
CA HIS A 634 2.79 27.11 6.15
C HIS A 634 3.79 26.32 7.00
N GLY A 635 5.05 26.29 6.56
CA GLY A 635 6.13 25.66 7.32
C GLY A 635 6.02 24.13 7.47
N ASN A 636 5.26 23.45 6.61
CA ASN A 636 5.17 21.99 6.60
C ASN A 636 6.32 21.38 5.78
N PHE A 637 6.75 20.18 6.17
CA PHE A 637 7.65 19.33 5.39
C PHE A 637 6.85 18.15 4.85
N VAL A 638 6.74 18.06 3.52
CA VAL A 638 6.03 16.97 2.82
C VAL A 638 7.05 16.22 1.97
N ASN A 639 7.06 14.90 2.06
CA ASN A 639 8.05 14.06 1.41
C ASN A 639 7.40 12.82 0.79
N HIS A 640 7.95 12.32 -0.34
CA HIS A 640 7.49 11.10 -1.01
C HIS A 640 5.97 11.03 -1.20
N THR A 641 5.37 12.16 -1.58
CA THR A 641 3.92 12.31 -1.74
C THR A 641 3.62 12.90 -3.11
N MET A 642 2.65 12.34 -3.84
CA MET A 642 2.33 12.78 -5.21
C MET A 642 2.09 14.31 -5.27
N ARG A 643 1.09 14.83 -4.55
CA ARG A 643 0.82 16.27 -4.43
C ARG A 643 1.19 16.76 -3.03
N GLY A 644 2.11 17.71 -2.94
CA GLY A 644 2.49 18.35 -1.68
C GLY A 644 1.31 19.09 -1.06
N VAL A 645 0.84 20.12 -1.77
CA VAL A 645 -0.37 20.87 -1.45
C VAL A 645 -1.30 20.90 -2.66
N ASP A 646 -2.57 20.62 -2.46
CA ASP A 646 -3.60 20.64 -3.50
C ASP A 646 -4.74 21.58 -3.08
N ILE A 647 -4.96 22.61 -3.88
CA ILE A 647 -6.03 23.60 -3.72
C ILE A 647 -7.09 23.29 -4.78
N ASP A 648 -8.14 22.60 -4.37
CA ASP A 648 -9.22 22.12 -5.24
C ASP A 648 -10.48 22.97 -5.04
N GLY A 649 -10.61 24.02 -5.85
CA GLY A 649 -11.62 25.06 -5.67
C GLY A 649 -11.33 25.98 -4.49
N GLY A 650 -12.37 26.63 -3.96
CA GLY A 650 -12.25 27.57 -2.84
C GLY A 650 -11.59 28.89 -3.20
N SER A 651 -11.20 29.67 -2.19
CA SER A 651 -10.59 30.98 -2.42
C SER A 651 -9.64 31.44 -1.31
N GLN A 652 -8.73 32.34 -1.64
CA GLN A 652 -7.88 33.05 -0.68
C GLN A 652 -6.98 32.14 0.17
N ALA A 653 -6.62 30.96 -0.34
CA ALA A 653 -5.62 30.11 0.32
C ALA A 653 -4.24 30.78 0.25
N LEU A 654 -3.54 30.81 1.39
CA LEU A 654 -2.15 31.24 1.53
C LEU A 654 -1.29 30.01 1.78
N VAL A 655 -0.39 29.71 0.86
CA VAL A 655 0.53 28.57 0.93
C VAL A 655 1.97 29.10 0.94
N ASP A 656 2.61 29.13 2.10
CA ASP A 656 3.95 29.72 2.22
C ASP A 656 4.96 28.99 3.11
N GLY A 657 6.24 29.07 2.76
CA GLY A 657 7.31 28.52 3.58
C GLY A 657 7.29 27.00 3.76
N ASN A 658 6.55 26.26 2.94
CA ASN A 658 6.54 24.80 2.96
C ASN A 658 7.74 24.24 2.19
N ALA A 659 8.17 23.03 2.54
CA ALA A 659 9.17 22.26 1.81
C ALA A 659 8.52 20.96 1.33
N VAL A 660 8.44 20.76 0.01
CA VAL A 660 7.94 19.52 -0.61
C VAL A 660 9.08 18.86 -1.37
N CYS A 661 9.33 17.59 -1.05
CA CYS A 661 10.44 16.82 -1.59
C CYS A 661 9.95 15.50 -2.22
N ASP A 662 10.66 15.04 -3.24
CA ASP A 662 10.56 13.67 -3.76
C ASP A 662 9.13 13.24 -4.18
N GLY A 663 8.34 14.21 -4.68
CA GLY A 663 6.95 14.02 -5.09
C GLY A 663 6.71 14.26 -6.59
N ASP A 664 5.45 14.26 -7.02
CA ASP A 664 5.11 14.68 -8.38
C ASP A 664 5.02 16.20 -8.48
N SER A 665 4.22 16.82 -7.62
CA SER A 665 3.85 18.23 -7.70
C SER A 665 4.03 18.93 -6.35
N GLY A 666 4.75 20.05 -6.33
CA GLY A 666 4.88 20.87 -5.12
C GLY A 666 3.53 21.45 -4.67
N CYS A 667 2.86 22.17 -5.57
CA CYS A 667 1.52 22.72 -5.35
C CYS A 667 0.65 22.56 -6.61
N VAL A 668 -0.58 22.09 -6.44
CA VAL A 668 -1.63 22.08 -7.47
C VAL A 668 -2.71 23.07 -7.07
N ALA A 669 -3.16 23.92 -8.00
CA ALA A 669 -4.31 24.79 -7.84
C ALA A 669 -5.27 24.54 -9.01
N GLN A 670 -6.46 24.05 -8.70
CA GLN A 670 -7.41 23.52 -9.67
C GLN A 670 -8.88 23.91 -9.39
N SER A 671 -9.77 23.55 -10.30
CA SER A 671 -11.24 23.56 -10.11
C SER A 671 -11.83 24.90 -9.66
N GLY A 672 -11.34 26.02 -10.20
CA GLY A 672 -11.85 27.35 -9.85
C GLY A 672 -11.22 27.99 -8.61
N ALA A 673 -10.17 27.39 -8.04
CA ALA A 673 -9.41 27.98 -6.93
C ALA A 673 -8.99 29.41 -7.27
N SER A 674 -9.38 30.38 -6.43
CA SER A 674 -9.28 31.80 -6.80
C SER A 674 -8.61 32.68 -5.76
N GLU A 675 -7.92 33.72 -6.21
CA GLU A 675 -7.25 34.72 -5.34
C GLU A 675 -6.31 34.09 -4.29
N CYS A 676 -5.70 32.95 -4.62
CA CYS A 676 -4.76 32.24 -3.77
C CYS A 676 -3.33 32.79 -3.94
N ASP A 677 -2.51 32.67 -2.90
CA ASP A 677 -1.12 33.08 -2.90
C ASP A 677 -0.23 31.88 -2.54
N VAL A 678 0.71 31.55 -3.43
CA VAL A 678 1.69 30.48 -3.22
C VAL A 678 3.08 31.11 -3.29
N SER A 679 3.72 31.27 -2.15
CA SER A 679 4.96 32.04 -2.05
C SER A 679 5.98 31.53 -1.03
N GLY A 680 7.27 31.76 -1.28
CA GLY A 680 8.32 31.41 -0.31
C GLY A 680 8.48 29.90 -0.04
N ASN A 681 7.91 29.02 -0.86
CA ASN A 681 8.01 27.58 -0.68
C ASN A 681 9.25 27.01 -1.38
N ARG A 682 9.69 25.81 -0.97
CA ARG A 682 10.79 25.06 -1.58
C ARG A 682 10.28 23.74 -2.14
N TRP A 683 10.48 23.53 -3.43
CA TRP A 683 10.16 22.30 -4.15
C TRP A 683 11.47 21.63 -4.56
N GLU A 684 11.74 20.43 -4.08
CA GLU A 684 13.01 19.73 -4.32
C GLU A 684 12.80 18.32 -4.85
N ARG A 685 13.43 18.00 -5.99
CA ARG A 685 13.27 16.68 -6.65
C ARG A 685 11.82 16.28 -6.94
N CYS A 686 10.89 17.26 -6.98
CA CYS A 686 9.55 17.03 -7.49
C CYS A 686 9.57 16.96 -9.03
N ARG A 687 8.56 16.35 -9.66
CA ARG A 687 8.43 16.49 -11.13
C ARG A 687 8.17 17.92 -11.54
N ILE A 688 7.21 18.57 -10.91
CA ILE A 688 6.85 19.97 -11.15
C ILE A 688 6.75 20.78 -9.87
N GLY A 689 7.01 22.08 -9.97
CA GLY A 689 6.86 23.02 -8.87
C GLY A 689 5.39 23.33 -8.60
N VAL A 690 4.74 24.02 -9.54
CA VAL A 690 3.33 24.42 -9.45
C VAL A 690 2.56 24.02 -10.70
N LEU A 691 1.35 23.48 -10.52
CA LEU A 691 0.36 23.31 -11.58
C LEU A 691 -0.85 24.21 -11.32
N GLN A 692 -1.12 25.12 -12.24
CA GLN A 692 -2.28 26.01 -12.21
C GLN A 692 -3.28 25.59 -13.30
N TRP A 693 -4.49 25.17 -12.94
CA TRP A 693 -5.52 24.72 -13.88
C TRP A 693 -6.88 25.33 -13.53
N GLU A 694 -7.45 26.17 -14.38
CA GLU A 694 -8.71 26.87 -14.05
C GLU A 694 -8.67 27.63 -12.71
N ALA A 695 -7.51 28.17 -12.35
CA ALA A 695 -7.29 28.83 -11.06
C ALA A 695 -6.98 30.33 -11.22
N PRO A 696 -8.00 31.19 -11.35
CA PRO A 696 -7.83 32.61 -11.64
C PRO A 696 -7.30 33.40 -10.44
N GLY A 697 -6.44 34.39 -10.70
CA GLY A 697 -5.91 35.27 -9.65
C GLY A 697 -4.88 34.61 -8.72
N LEU A 698 -4.36 33.43 -9.09
CA LEU A 698 -3.25 32.78 -8.40
C LEU A 698 -1.98 33.66 -8.46
N ARG A 699 -1.41 33.98 -7.29
CA ARG A 699 -0.18 34.78 -7.16
C ARG A 699 0.98 33.87 -6.81
N LEU A 700 2.00 33.86 -7.66
CA LEU A 700 3.21 33.05 -7.48
C LEU A 700 4.43 33.95 -7.33
N HIS A 701 5.12 33.88 -6.20
CA HIS A 701 6.35 34.65 -6.00
C HIS A 701 7.29 34.02 -4.97
N ALA A 702 8.61 34.21 -5.16
CA ALA A 702 9.64 33.75 -4.22
C ALA A 702 9.64 32.24 -3.88
N ASN A 703 9.06 31.37 -4.73
CA ASN A 703 9.20 29.93 -4.59
C ASN A 703 10.56 29.47 -5.17
N GLU A 704 11.21 28.53 -4.49
CA GLU A 704 12.48 27.92 -4.90
C GLU A 704 12.22 26.54 -5.51
N ALA A 705 12.78 26.30 -6.70
CA ALA A 705 12.70 25.03 -7.41
C ALA A 705 14.12 24.45 -7.51
N ILE A 706 14.33 23.28 -6.92
CA ILE A 706 15.64 22.61 -6.82
C ILE A 706 15.52 21.22 -7.45
N ASP A 707 16.35 20.95 -8.46
CA ASP A 707 16.44 19.63 -9.10
C ASP A 707 15.09 19.04 -9.56
N LEU A 708 14.17 19.90 -10.01
CA LEU A 708 12.89 19.45 -10.56
C LEU A 708 13.09 18.52 -11.76
N HIS A 709 12.23 17.50 -11.90
CA HIS A 709 12.37 16.57 -13.02
C HIS A 709 11.92 17.16 -14.35
N ASP A 710 11.03 18.15 -14.33
CA ASP A 710 10.49 18.84 -15.50
C ASP A 710 10.52 20.38 -15.33
N THR A 711 9.38 21.04 -15.12
CA THR A 711 9.26 22.51 -15.10
C THR A 711 8.78 23.06 -13.75
N ALA A 712 9.11 24.32 -13.48
CA ALA A 712 8.66 25.02 -12.27
C ALA A 712 7.17 25.39 -12.31
N LEU A 713 6.58 25.59 -13.50
CA LEU A 713 5.18 25.98 -13.67
C LEU A 713 4.55 25.30 -14.89
N VAL A 714 3.39 24.70 -14.69
CA VAL A 714 2.49 24.22 -15.75
C VAL A 714 1.16 24.97 -15.63
N THR A 715 0.63 25.47 -16.73
CA THR A 715 -0.66 26.20 -16.77
C THR A 715 -1.68 25.51 -17.66
N GLY A 716 -2.93 25.48 -17.22
CA GLY A 716 -4.12 25.03 -17.91
C GLY A 716 -5.05 26.16 -18.34
N PRO A 717 -6.16 25.81 -19.03
CA PRO A 717 -7.27 26.73 -19.35
C PRO A 717 -7.77 27.54 -18.14
#